data_AF-A0A6C1QFE4-F1
#
_entry.id   AF-A0A6C1QFE4-F1
#
_cell.length_a   1.000
_cell.length_b   1.000
_cell.length_c   1.000
_cell.angle_alpha   90.00
_cell.angle_beta   90.00
_cell.angle_gamma   90.00
#
_symmetry.space_group_name_H-M   'P 1'
#
loop_
_entity.id
_entity.type
_entity.pdbx_description
1 polymer ?
#
loop_
_entity_poly.entity_id
_entity_poly.type
_entity_poly.pdbx_seq_one_letter_code
_entity_poly.pdbx_strand_id
1 'polypeptide(L)'
;MKKITQKIKLRFQSLKAKLKKNFSPDKKTLAGATLGIFVGFAIAVLASGFVYVNAIGWLPVLIMTVSILIISFIAAFLTISLLRLLARIHFWLFVALVTGIPGLMMFFHLTTPGTLLVFITIALCCALVGGALWQFNKKWVDLKKLHRVVAIISFVVGIFGLTGGLIWLLHPGQPVEMLSNAAMSVENLPPVLEMENPGEPGTYRVAFLTYGSGEDQRRKEFGSDAYLITEPVDGSTFLESWTGFSGKMRTRYFGFDQKSLPLNAKVWYPEGEGPFPLVLIVHGNHLAQNYSDPGYAYLGELLASRGYILASVDQNFLNGSYTDLPKGLNNENDARGWLLLKHIQAWQQWNEQEENPFYRKVDMENIALIGHSRGGEAVGHAALFNRLPYYPDDANEIFDFNFNIRSIIAIAPSDGQYQPARTRTPLSDVNYLAIQGSHDADVSSYQAMRQFNRISFSDDFDGFKAGVYIWAANHGQFNSIWGDKDGPSPRINFYNLGQLMPEEEQQTISGVYISAFLDATLRNERDLRKMFMDYRHARHWLPETIFISQYEQAATEYICTFMEDVDLSTGTIAQSTVQTSDLSIWREQTLFLNWGDYNTRALFLGWNTTESDTLLPAYHISWPANTLNTGKQSKLIFSLAESTEKANPPGKDDQENNEGEDEKEDEPASEENDEAELENDHPDEDNEKEEFIDFTIRMADINGVVLEFPLSSFAPVQPTLKREFTKLPFMQNQSESETILQTFIFPLGHFADDHPDFDFENINCISFIFDITQEGVVIVNNIGFFN
;
A
#
# COMPACT_ATOMS: atom_id res chain seq x y z
N MET A 1 -11.76 -56.54 27.09
CA MET A 1 -11.70 -55.41 26.13
C MET A 1 -12.45 -55.67 24.82
N LYS A 2 -12.16 -56.71 24.01
CA LYS A 2 -12.85 -56.97 22.70
C LYS A 2 -14.40 -56.92 22.72
N LYS A 3 -15.06 -57.45 23.77
CA LYS A 3 -16.54 -57.42 23.90
C LYS A 3 -17.11 -56.02 24.16
N ILE A 4 -16.35 -55.12 24.79
CA ILE A 4 -16.77 -53.74 25.07
C ILE A 4 -16.63 -52.90 23.79
N THR A 5 -15.53 -53.04 23.06
CA THR A 5 -15.30 -52.39 21.76
C THR A 5 -16.36 -52.81 20.73
N GLN A 6 -16.76 -54.09 20.73
CA GLN A 6 -17.82 -54.60 19.85
C GLN A 6 -19.22 -54.09 20.23
N LYS A 7 -19.52 -53.94 21.54
CA LYS A 7 -20.76 -53.31 22.02
C LYS A 7 -20.82 -51.82 21.68
N ILE A 8 -19.71 -51.10 21.80
CA ILE A 8 -19.61 -49.68 21.41
C ILE A 8 -19.81 -49.54 19.90
N LYS A 9 -19.15 -50.38 19.09
CA LYS A 9 -19.31 -50.39 17.62
C LYS A 9 -20.74 -50.71 17.19
N LEU A 10 -21.40 -51.68 17.84
CA LEU A 10 -22.81 -52.01 17.60
C LEU A 10 -23.76 -50.89 18.04
N ARG A 11 -23.48 -50.23 19.17
CA ARG A 11 -24.25 -49.05 19.61
C ARG A 11 -24.09 -47.90 18.63
N PHE A 12 -22.87 -47.59 18.19
CA PHE A 12 -22.59 -46.60 17.16
C PHE A 12 -23.27 -46.95 15.83
N GLN A 13 -23.24 -48.21 15.39
CA GLN A 13 -23.95 -48.65 14.19
C GLN A 13 -25.47 -48.53 14.34
N SER A 14 -26.03 -48.85 15.52
CA SER A 14 -27.46 -48.71 15.80
C SER A 14 -27.89 -47.24 15.86
N LEU A 15 -27.04 -46.36 16.42
CA LEU A 15 -27.25 -44.93 16.47
C LEU A 15 -27.18 -44.34 15.06
N LYS A 16 -26.16 -44.71 14.27
CA LYS A 16 -25.99 -44.35 12.86
C LYS A 16 -27.17 -44.84 12.01
N ALA A 17 -27.69 -46.04 12.24
CA ALA A 17 -28.86 -46.57 11.55
C ALA A 17 -30.16 -45.85 11.94
N LYS A 18 -30.34 -45.51 13.22
CA LYS A 18 -31.48 -44.71 13.70
C LYS A 18 -31.45 -43.28 13.17
N LEU A 19 -30.27 -42.64 13.18
CA LEU A 19 -30.05 -41.32 12.60
C LEU A 19 -30.32 -41.37 11.10
N LYS A 20 -29.75 -42.35 10.37
CA LYS A 20 -30.01 -42.53 8.93
C LYS A 20 -31.49 -42.76 8.62
N LYS A 21 -32.22 -43.54 9.43
CA LYS A 21 -33.64 -43.82 9.20
C LYS A 21 -34.56 -42.62 9.49
N ASN A 22 -34.19 -41.77 10.45
CA ASN A 22 -35.06 -40.68 10.92
C ASN A 22 -34.66 -39.28 10.42
N PHE A 23 -33.42 -39.09 9.96
CA PHE A 23 -32.86 -37.79 9.56
C PHE A 23 -32.27 -37.77 8.13
N SER A 24 -32.18 -38.91 7.41
CA SER A 24 -31.75 -38.84 6.01
C SER A 24 -32.81 -38.13 5.17
N PRO A 25 -32.45 -37.07 4.43
CA PRO A 25 -33.39 -36.41 3.55
C PRO A 25 -33.86 -37.38 2.46
N ASP A 26 -35.16 -37.32 2.13
CA ASP A 26 -35.65 -38.04 0.97
C ASP A 26 -35.09 -37.43 -0.33
N LYS A 27 -35.16 -38.16 -1.44
CA LYS A 27 -34.62 -37.69 -2.74
C LYS A 27 -35.20 -36.34 -3.18
N LYS A 28 -36.42 -36.00 -2.78
CA LYS A 28 -37.09 -34.76 -3.17
C LYS A 28 -36.68 -33.59 -2.29
N THR A 29 -36.49 -33.79 -0.97
CA THR A 29 -35.88 -32.82 -0.06
C THR A 29 -34.45 -32.51 -0.49
N LEU A 30 -33.71 -33.52 -0.95
CA LEU A 30 -32.37 -33.32 -1.53
C LEU A 30 -32.43 -32.48 -2.81
N ALA A 31 -33.44 -32.65 -3.66
CA ALA A 31 -33.67 -31.79 -4.83
C ALA A 31 -34.01 -30.35 -4.43
N GLY A 32 -34.82 -30.14 -3.39
CA GLY A 32 -35.09 -28.83 -2.81
C GLY A 32 -33.84 -28.14 -2.27
N ALA A 33 -33.00 -28.86 -1.52
CA ALA A 33 -31.72 -28.35 -1.04
C ALA A 33 -30.77 -27.99 -2.20
N THR A 34 -30.73 -28.83 -3.24
CA THR A 34 -29.93 -28.58 -4.45
C THR A 34 -30.38 -27.31 -5.18
N LEU A 35 -31.69 -27.13 -5.36
CA LEU A 35 -32.24 -25.91 -5.96
C LEU A 35 -31.93 -24.68 -5.09
N GLY A 36 -32.02 -24.82 -3.77
CA GLY A 36 -31.65 -23.78 -2.82
C GLY A 36 -30.20 -23.31 -3.00
N ILE A 37 -29.24 -24.24 -3.08
CA ILE A 37 -27.82 -23.94 -3.33
C ILE A 37 -27.64 -23.19 -4.66
N PHE A 38 -28.25 -23.69 -5.74
CA PHE A 38 -28.13 -23.07 -7.06
C PHE A 38 -28.67 -21.63 -7.06
N VAL A 39 -29.84 -21.42 -6.49
CA VAL A 39 -30.46 -20.09 -6.37
C VAL A 39 -29.60 -19.18 -5.47
N GLY A 40 -29.06 -19.71 -4.37
CA GLY A 40 -28.20 -18.96 -3.45
C GLY A 40 -26.94 -18.41 -4.11
N PHE A 41 -26.18 -19.27 -4.81
CA PHE A 41 -25.00 -18.81 -5.54
C PHE A 41 -25.35 -17.90 -6.72
N ALA A 42 -26.45 -18.16 -7.44
CA ALA A 42 -26.90 -17.26 -8.50
C ALA A 42 -27.21 -15.86 -7.94
N ILE A 43 -27.88 -15.77 -6.78
CA ILE A 43 -28.12 -14.49 -6.09
C ILE A 43 -26.81 -13.84 -5.66
N ALA A 44 -25.85 -14.58 -5.10
CA ALA A 44 -24.55 -14.03 -4.70
C ALA A 44 -23.79 -13.42 -5.88
N VAL A 45 -23.76 -14.12 -7.03
CA VAL A 45 -23.13 -13.65 -8.26
C VAL A 45 -23.88 -12.46 -8.87
N LEU A 46 -25.22 -12.44 -8.77
CA LEU A 46 -26.03 -11.30 -9.22
C LEU A 46 -25.85 -10.07 -8.31
N ALA A 47 -25.74 -10.26 -7.01
CA ALA A 47 -25.57 -9.20 -6.03
C ALA A 47 -24.20 -8.51 -6.18
N SER A 48 -23.14 -9.26 -6.44
CA SER A 48 -21.83 -8.68 -6.79
C SER A 48 -21.85 -8.00 -8.15
N GLY A 49 -22.52 -8.60 -9.14
CA GLY A 49 -22.77 -7.99 -10.44
C GLY A 49 -23.50 -6.64 -10.34
N PHE A 50 -24.38 -6.48 -9.34
CA PHE A 50 -25.15 -5.26 -9.13
C PHE A 50 -24.28 -4.02 -8.94
N VAL A 51 -23.08 -4.16 -8.35
CA VAL A 51 -22.12 -3.07 -8.18
C VAL A 51 -21.75 -2.43 -9.53
N TYR A 52 -21.70 -3.23 -10.60
CA TYR A 52 -21.39 -2.77 -11.96
C TYR A 52 -22.60 -2.15 -12.68
N VAL A 53 -23.82 -2.25 -12.14
CA VAL A 53 -25.05 -1.72 -12.78
C VAL A 53 -24.98 -0.21 -12.91
N ASN A 54 -24.45 0.47 -11.89
CA ASN A 54 -24.28 1.92 -11.92
C ASN A 54 -23.28 2.37 -13.01
N ALA A 55 -22.28 1.53 -13.33
CA ALA A 55 -21.26 1.86 -14.32
C ALA A 55 -21.67 1.55 -15.77
N ILE A 56 -22.34 0.41 -16.01
CA ILE A 56 -22.56 -0.12 -17.38
C ILE A 56 -24.02 -0.41 -17.72
N GLY A 57 -24.94 -0.15 -16.79
CA GLY A 57 -26.36 -0.40 -16.92
C GLY A 57 -26.76 -1.85 -16.59
N TRP A 58 -28.03 -2.03 -16.25
CA TRP A 58 -28.53 -3.31 -15.73
C TRP A 58 -28.53 -4.45 -16.76
N LEU A 59 -28.76 -4.14 -18.04
CA LEU A 59 -28.89 -5.15 -19.09
C LEU A 59 -27.54 -5.81 -19.45
N PRO A 60 -26.44 -5.07 -19.68
CA PRO A 60 -25.12 -5.68 -19.89
C PRO A 60 -24.64 -6.50 -18.69
N VAL A 61 -24.84 -6.00 -17.47
CA VAL A 61 -24.52 -6.76 -16.24
C VAL A 61 -25.29 -8.07 -16.20
N LEU A 62 -26.60 -8.04 -16.45
CA LEU A 62 -27.44 -9.23 -16.45
C LEU A 62 -26.95 -10.26 -17.48
N ILE A 63 -26.61 -9.82 -18.69
CA ILE A 63 -26.09 -10.70 -19.74
C ILE A 63 -24.77 -11.33 -19.29
N MET A 64 -23.82 -10.52 -18.81
CA MET A 64 -22.51 -11.00 -18.33
C MET A 64 -22.68 -12.03 -17.20
N THR A 65 -23.49 -11.72 -16.19
CA THR A 65 -23.74 -12.63 -15.07
C THR A 65 -24.39 -13.93 -15.52
N VAL A 66 -25.42 -13.87 -16.37
CA VAL A 66 -26.09 -15.06 -16.89
C VAL A 66 -25.13 -15.91 -17.74
N SER A 67 -24.30 -15.28 -18.57
CA SER A 67 -23.27 -15.96 -19.35
C SER A 67 -22.26 -16.70 -18.47
N ILE A 68 -21.75 -16.07 -17.41
CA ILE A 68 -20.85 -16.71 -16.44
C ILE A 68 -21.55 -17.92 -15.80
N LEU A 69 -22.78 -17.77 -15.32
CA LEU A 69 -23.54 -18.86 -14.70
C LEU A 69 -23.77 -20.03 -15.68
N ILE A 70 -24.06 -19.76 -16.95
CA ILE A 70 -24.22 -20.79 -17.99
C ILE A 70 -22.90 -21.51 -18.27
N ILE A 71 -21.80 -20.77 -18.45
CA ILE A 71 -20.47 -21.33 -18.71
C ILE A 71 -20.06 -22.25 -17.55
N SER A 72 -20.24 -21.80 -16.32
CA SER A 72 -19.89 -22.58 -15.13
C SER A 72 -20.79 -23.79 -14.93
N PHE A 73 -22.07 -23.69 -15.29
CA PHE A 73 -22.96 -24.85 -15.34
C PHE A 73 -22.49 -25.91 -16.36
N ILE A 74 -22.09 -25.47 -17.56
CA ILE A 74 -21.57 -26.38 -18.60
C ILE A 74 -20.24 -27.00 -18.15
N ALA A 75 -19.32 -26.21 -17.61
CA ALA A 75 -18.04 -26.69 -17.07
C ALA A 75 -18.25 -27.72 -15.97
N ALA A 76 -19.13 -27.42 -15.00
CA ALA A 76 -19.52 -28.36 -13.95
C ALA A 76 -20.05 -29.68 -14.51
N PHE A 77 -20.95 -29.60 -15.49
CA PHE A 77 -21.54 -30.77 -16.12
C PHE A 77 -20.49 -31.65 -16.84
N LEU A 78 -19.54 -31.02 -17.55
CA LEU A 78 -18.46 -31.71 -18.25
C LEU A 78 -17.48 -32.37 -17.27
N THR A 79 -17.02 -31.64 -16.25
CA THR A 79 -16.11 -32.15 -15.20
C THR A 79 -16.72 -33.36 -14.50
N ILE A 80 -18.02 -33.35 -14.20
CA ILE A 80 -18.69 -34.49 -13.57
C ILE A 80 -18.88 -35.65 -14.54
N SER A 81 -19.20 -35.38 -15.80
CA SER A 81 -19.30 -36.44 -16.81
C SER A 81 -17.98 -37.20 -16.93
N LEU A 82 -16.85 -36.50 -16.71
CA LEU A 82 -15.51 -37.06 -16.61
C LEU A 82 -15.27 -37.78 -15.26
N LEU A 83 -15.60 -37.17 -14.12
CA LEU A 83 -15.42 -37.72 -12.77
C LEU A 83 -16.40 -38.85 -12.39
N ARG A 84 -17.51 -39.03 -13.12
CA ARG A 84 -18.45 -40.16 -12.97
C ARG A 84 -17.78 -41.52 -13.21
N LEU A 85 -16.58 -41.54 -13.78
CA LEU A 85 -15.71 -42.73 -13.77
C LEU A 85 -15.25 -43.13 -12.35
N LEU A 86 -15.33 -42.23 -11.35
CA LEU A 86 -14.62 -42.38 -10.05
C LEU A 86 -15.44 -42.14 -8.75
N ALA A 87 -16.66 -41.54 -8.73
CA ALA A 87 -17.25 -41.06 -7.44
C ALA A 87 -18.73 -41.42 -7.09
N ARG A 88 -19.05 -41.42 -5.76
CA ARG A 88 -20.30 -41.84 -5.08
C ARG A 88 -21.27 -40.69 -4.65
N ILE A 89 -21.07 -39.45 -5.10
CA ILE A 89 -21.88 -38.27 -4.67
C ILE A 89 -23.17 -38.13 -5.51
N HIS A 90 -24.24 -37.55 -4.95
CA HIS A 90 -25.48 -37.29 -5.69
C HIS A 90 -25.25 -36.24 -6.80
N PHE A 91 -25.48 -36.64 -8.06
CA PHE A 91 -25.15 -35.87 -9.26
C PHE A 91 -25.53 -34.38 -9.19
N TRP A 92 -26.80 -34.08 -8.92
CA TRP A 92 -27.30 -32.70 -8.94
C TRP A 92 -26.74 -31.84 -7.79
N LEU A 93 -26.41 -32.45 -6.65
CA LEU A 93 -25.82 -31.73 -5.53
C LEU A 93 -24.39 -31.29 -5.88
N PHE A 94 -23.63 -32.17 -6.52
CA PHE A 94 -22.28 -31.82 -6.99
C PHE A 94 -22.33 -30.78 -8.10
N VAL A 95 -23.26 -30.88 -9.07
CA VAL A 95 -23.47 -29.82 -10.08
C VAL A 95 -23.71 -28.47 -9.41
N ALA A 96 -24.59 -28.40 -8.42
CA ALA A 96 -24.93 -27.15 -7.73
C ALA A 96 -23.74 -26.54 -6.96
N LEU A 97 -22.88 -27.36 -6.36
CA LEU A 97 -21.66 -26.89 -5.68
C LEU A 97 -20.64 -26.36 -6.70
N VAL A 98 -20.41 -27.07 -7.80
CA VAL A 98 -19.45 -26.63 -8.83
C VAL A 98 -19.95 -25.38 -9.57
N THR A 99 -21.25 -25.23 -9.77
CA THR A 99 -21.82 -23.97 -10.31
C THR A 99 -21.63 -22.77 -9.39
N GLY A 100 -21.31 -23.01 -8.11
CA GLY A 100 -20.96 -21.95 -7.15
C GLY A 100 -19.51 -21.48 -7.23
N ILE A 101 -18.65 -22.11 -8.05
CA ILE A 101 -17.24 -21.73 -8.21
C ILE A 101 -17.04 -20.27 -8.68
N PRO A 102 -17.83 -19.71 -9.60
CA PRO A 102 -17.75 -18.27 -9.90
C PRO A 102 -18.01 -17.40 -8.68
N GLY A 103 -18.88 -17.84 -7.77
CA GLY A 103 -19.09 -17.18 -6.49
C GLY A 103 -17.86 -17.31 -5.57
N LEU A 104 -17.16 -18.45 -5.56
CA LEU A 104 -15.86 -18.62 -4.88
C LEU A 104 -14.80 -17.67 -5.44
N MET A 105 -14.72 -17.54 -6.77
CA MET A 105 -13.77 -16.67 -7.44
C MET A 105 -13.99 -15.18 -7.13
N MET A 106 -15.09 -14.79 -6.49
CA MET A 106 -15.29 -13.42 -6.00
C MET A 106 -14.52 -13.14 -4.70
N PHE A 107 -14.02 -14.17 -4.02
CA PHE A 107 -13.35 -14.10 -2.72
C PHE A 107 -11.90 -14.58 -2.76
N PHE A 108 -11.33 -14.82 -3.94
CA PHE A 108 -10.01 -15.44 -4.12
C PHE A 108 -8.81 -14.70 -3.50
N HIS A 109 -9.00 -13.44 -3.09
CA HIS A 109 -7.99 -12.66 -2.37
C HIS A 109 -8.02 -12.86 -0.84
N LEU A 110 -9.01 -13.59 -0.32
CA LEU A 110 -8.97 -14.11 1.05
C LEU A 110 -8.16 -15.41 1.06
N THR A 111 -7.68 -15.79 2.24
CA THR A 111 -7.06 -17.11 2.42
C THR A 111 -8.01 -18.24 1.99
N THR A 112 -7.44 -19.39 1.61
CA THR A 112 -8.22 -20.59 1.25
C THR A 112 -9.23 -20.98 2.35
N PRO A 113 -8.89 -21.00 3.66
CA PRO A 113 -9.86 -21.24 4.73
C PRO A 113 -10.98 -20.20 4.78
N GLY A 114 -10.66 -18.90 4.64
CA GLY A 114 -11.65 -17.83 4.61
C GLY A 114 -12.64 -17.98 3.46
N THR A 115 -12.12 -18.23 2.27
CA THR A 115 -12.90 -18.46 1.04
C THR A 115 -13.83 -19.68 1.17
N LEU A 116 -13.31 -20.79 1.72
CA LEU A 116 -14.09 -22.01 1.95
C LEU A 116 -15.18 -21.80 3.00
N LEU A 117 -14.91 -21.05 4.07
CA LEU A 117 -15.89 -20.75 5.11
C LEU A 117 -17.10 -20.01 4.51
N VAL A 118 -16.86 -18.98 3.70
CA VAL A 118 -17.94 -18.21 3.03
C VAL A 118 -18.76 -19.13 2.12
N PHE A 119 -18.10 -19.93 1.30
CA PHE A 119 -18.77 -20.84 0.38
C PHE A 119 -19.60 -21.90 1.09
N ILE A 120 -19.04 -22.56 2.12
CA ILE A 120 -19.73 -23.57 2.92
C ILE A 120 -20.92 -22.93 3.64
N THR A 121 -20.78 -21.72 4.15
CA THR A 121 -21.84 -20.99 4.85
C THR A 121 -23.02 -20.71 3.92
N ILE A 122 -22.75 -20.15 2.72
CA ILE A 122 -23.77 -19.91 1.70
C ILE A 122 -24.43 -21.24 1.29
N ALA A 123 -23.63 -22.24 0.93
CA ALA A 123 -24.13 -23.54 0.47
C ALA A 123 -25.00 -24.23 1.54
N LEU A 124 -24.54 -24.27 2.79
CA LEU A 124 -25.24 -24.91 3.90
C LEU A 124 -26.55 -24.19 4.20
N CYS A 125 -26.53 -22.86 4.36
CA CYS A 125 -27.74 -22.10 4.68
C CYS A 125 -28.77 -22.19 3.55
N CYS A 126 -28.35 -22.07 2.30
CA CYS A 126 -29.23 -22.21 1.13
C CYS A 126 -29.77 -23.64 0.98
N ALA A 127 -28.97 -24.67 1.30
CA ALA A 127 -29.43 -26.05 1.33
C ALA A 127 -30.52 -26.27 2.39
N LEU A 128 -30.35 -25.70 3.59
CA LEU A 128 -31.32 -25.77 4.68
C LEU A 128 -32.63 -25.07 4.31
N VAL A 129 -32.56 -23.86 3.75
CA VAL A 129 -33.73 -23.10 3.28
C VAL A 129 -34.45 -23.84 2.16
N GLY A 130 -33.73 -24.25 1.10
CA GLY A 130 -34.32 -24.95 -0.04
C GLY A 130 -34.94 -26.29 0.33
N GLY A 131 -34.27 -27.06 1.20
CA GLY A 131 -34.79 -28.33 1.74
C GLY A 131 -36.05 -28.13 2.59
N ALA A 132 -36.09 -27.08 3.42
CA ALA A 132 -37.25 -26.76 4.25
C ALA A 132 -38.45 -26.25 3.44
N LEU A 133 -38.23 -25.33 2.49
CA LEU A 133 -39.27 -24.82 1.59
C LEU A 133 -39.92 -25.96 0.80
N TRP A 134 -39.11 -26.90 0.30
CA TRP A 134 -39.62 -28.09 -0.35
C TRP A 134 -40.49 -28.94 0.58
N GLN A 135 -40.11 -29.03 1.86
CA GLN A 135 -40.86 -29.78 2.86
C GLN A 135 -42.20 -29.11 3.22
N PHE A 136 -42.28 -27.79 3.17
CA PHE A 136 -43.52 -27.01 3.36
C PHE A 136 -44.49 -27.13 2.17
N ASN A 137 -43.98 -27.40 0.97
CA ASN A 137 -44.82 -27.66 -0.21
C ASN A 137 -45.58 -29.00 -0.14
N LYS A 138 -45.25 -29.89 0.81
CA LYS A 138 -46.05 -31.11 1.07
C LYS A 138 -47.24 -30.75 1.97
N LYS A 139 -48.38 -31.46 1.82
CA LYS A 139 -49.53 -31.31 2.72
C LYS A 139 -49.07 -31.47 4.17
N TRP A 140 -49.21 -30.40 4.95
CA TRP A 140 -48.62 -30.28 6.29
C TRP A 140 -49.05 -31.42 7.22
N VAL A 141 -50.26 -31.95 7.02
CA VAL A 141 -50.87 -33.07 7.78
C VAL A 141 -50.14 -34.40 7.58
N ASP A 142 -49.53 -34.63 6.42
CA ASP A 142 -48.92 -35.92 6.05
C ASP A 142 -47.49 -36.09 6.60
N LEU A 143 -46.93 -35.05 7.22
CA LEU A 143 -45.60 -35.07 7.81
C LEU A 143 -45.61 -35.50 9.27
N LYS A 144 -44.68 -36.39 9.64
CA LYS A 144 -44.42 -36.72 11.05
C LYS A 144 -44.00 -35.46 11.82
N LYS A 145 -44.46 -35.32 13.07
CA LYS A 145 -44.16 -34.16 13.95
C LYS A 145 -42.67 -33.78 13.96
N LEU A 146 -41.79 -34.79 14.05
CA LEU A 146 -40.34 -34.60 14.00
C LEU A 146 -39.85 -33.91 12.72
N HIS A 147 -40.38 -34.27 11.55
CA HIS A 147 -39.95 -33.70 10.27
C HIS A 147 -40.45 -32.27 10.08
N ARG A 148 -41.62 -31.92 10.65
CA ARG A 148 -42.11 -30.53 10.68
C ARG A 148 -41.20 -29.65 11.52
N VAL A 149 -40.82 -30.13 12.71
CA VAL A 149 -39.91 -29.42 13.61
C VAL A 149 -38.55 -29.23 12.94
N VAL A 150 -37.97 -30.27 12.36
CA VAL A 150 -36.68 -30.18 11.65
C VAL A 150 -36.74 -29.21 10.46
N ALA A 151 -37.83 -29.20 9.68
CA ALA A 151 -37.99 -28.27 8.56
C ALA A 151 -38.08 -26.81 9.04
N ILE A 152 -38.85 -26.53 10.11
CA ILE A 152 -38.94 -25.18 10.69
C ILE A 152 -37.57 -24.74 11.21
N ILE A 153 -36.88 -25.59 11.98
CA ILE A 153 -35.54 -25.27 12.50
C ILE A 153 -34.57 -25.02 11.34
N SER A 154 -34.57 -25.88 10.30
CA SER A 154 -33.68 -25.72 9.14
C SER A 154 -33.95 -24.41 8.40
N PHE A 155 -35.22 -24.06 8.19
CA PHE A 155 -35.60 -22.79 7.57
C PHE A 155 -35.13 -21.59 8.40
N VAL A 156 -35.43 -21.60 9.70
CA VAL A 156 -35.07 -20.53 10.63
C VAL A 156 -33.55 -20.36 10.70
N VAL A 157 -32.80 -21.44 10.94
CA VAL A 157 -31.34 -21.41 11.00
C VAL A 157 -30.74 -20.95 9.68
N GLY A 158 -31.25 -21.44 8.54
CA GLY A 158 -30.76 -21.02 7.23
C GLY A 158 -31.00 -19.53 6.94
N ILE A 159 -32.19 -18.99 7.27
CA ILE A 159 -32.49 -17.57 7.09
C ILE A 159 -31.68 -16.69 8.05
N PHE A 160 -31.56 -17.08 9.33
CA PHE A 160 -30.74 -16.34 10.29
C PHE A 160 -29.26 -16.38 9.92
N GLY A 161 -28.75 -17.50 9.40
CA GLY A 161 -27.38 -17.60 8.90
C GLY A 161 -27.11 -16.67 7.72
N LEU A 162 -28.01 -16.63 6.72
CA LEU A 162 -27.88 -15.72 5.57
C LEU A 162 -28.01 -14.24 5.98
N THR A 163 -29.01 -13.92 6.81
CA THR A 163 -29.26 -12.54 7.24
C THR A 163 -28.15 -12.05 8.18
N GLY A 164 -27.74 -12.87 9.15
CA GLY A 164 -26.63 -12.57 10.06
C GLY A 164 -25.30 -12.44 9.32
N GLY A 165 -25.03 -13.34 8.36
CA GLY A 165 -23.85 -13.24 7.50
C GLY A 165 -23.83 -11.98 6.65
N LEU A 166 -24.97 -11.57 6.09
CA LEU A 166 -25.10 -10.30 5.35
C LEU A 166 -24.90 -9.09 6.26
N ILE A 167 -25.50 -9.08 7.46
CA ILE A 167 -25.30 -8.01 8.44
C ILE A 167 -23.83 -7.90 8.84
N TRP A 168 -23.17 -9.03 9.13
CA TRP A 168 -21.75 -9.07 9.46
C TRP A 168 -20.87 -8.59 8.30
N LEU A 169 -21.20 -8.98 7.05
CA LEU A 169 -20.50 -8.52 5.86
C LEU A 169 -20.65 -7.00 5.67
N LEU A 170 -21.84 -6.44 5.88
CA LEU A 170 -22.11 -5.00 5.70
C LEU A 170 -21.64 -4.13 6.89
N HIS A 171 -21.42 -4.72 8.06
CA HIS A 171 -20.82 -4.02 9.20
C HIS A 171 -19.41 -3.54 8.83
N PRO A 172 -18.99 -2.29 9.12
CA PRO A 172 -17.66 -1.81 8.70
C PRO A 172 -16.52 -2.55 9.42
N GLY A 173 -16.76 -3.08 10.61
CA GLY A 173 -15.75 -3.72 11.45
C GLY A 173 -15.61 -2.99 12.78
N GLN A 174 -14.59 -3.31 13.57
CA GLN A 174 -14.37 -2.72 14.90
C GLN A 174 -13.24 -1.69 14.82
N PRO A 175 -13.33 -0.58 15.57
CA PRO A 175 -12.17 0.28 15.78
C PRO A 175 -11.08 -0.49 16.52
N VAL A 176 -9.84 -0.18 16.22
CA VAL A 176 -8.66 -0.73 16.90
C VAL A 176 -8.04 0.38 17.74
N GLU A 177 -7.59 0.04 18.94
CA GLU A 177 -6.91 0.99 19.82
C GLU A 177 -5.60 1.46 19.16
N MET A 178 -5.28 2.75 19.32
CA MET A 178 -4.03 3.29 18.79
C MET A 178 -2.85 2.67 19.54
N LEU A 179 -1.89 2.14 18.78
CA LEU A 179 -0.64 1.63 19.33
C LEU A 179 0.14 2.75 20.02
N SER A 180 1.00 2.39 20.97
CA SER A 180 1.88 3.33 21.65
C SER A 180 2.81 4.02 20.64
N ASN A 181 2.82 5.36 20.63
CA ASN A 181 3.66 6.16 19.74
C ASN A 181 5.00 6.48 20.41
N ALA A 182 6.06 5.75 20.04
CA ALA A 182 7.40 5.92 20.60
C ALA A 182 7.97 7.32 20.37
N ALA A 183 7.68 7.94 19.23
CA ALA A 183 8.17 9.29 18.93
C ALA A 183 7.58 10.36 19.87
N MET A 184 6.41 10.08 20.48
CA MET A 184 5.72 10.98 21.42
C MET A 184 5.94 10.63 22.89
N SER A 185 6.68 9.56 23.20
CA SER A 185 6.92 9.12 24.58
C SER A 185 8.06 9.85 25.30
N VAL A 186 8.83 10.67 24.57
CA VAL A 186 9.97 11.43 25.11
C VAL A 186 9.52 12.66 25.89
N GLU A 187 10.28 13.05 26.91
CA GLU A 187 9.96 14.22 27.73
C GLU A 187 10.16 15.55 26.97
N ASN A 188 11.20 15.63 26.15
CA ASN A 188 11.60 16.84 25.42
C ASN A 188 11.31 16.69 23.93
N LEU A 189 10.16 17.20 23.50
CA LEU A 189 9.80 17.28 22.08
C LEU A 189 10.54 18.43 21.39
N PRO A 190 10.86 18.32 20.09
CA PRO A 190 11.44 19.42 19.34
C PRO A 190 10.51 20.65 19.33
N PRO A 191 11.03 21.88 19.16
CA PRO A 191 10.20 23.07 19.03
C PRO A 191 9.30 22.96 17.80
N VAL A 192 8.06 23.43 17.92
CA VAL A 192 7.15 23.50 16.76
C VAL A 192 7.61 24.56 15.77
N LEU A 193 7.26 24.39 14.49
CA LEU A 193 7.46 25.43 13.48
C LEU A 193 6.53 26.61 13.75
N GLU A 194 7.10 27.78 14.08
CA GLU A 194 6.36 29.02 14.31
C GLU A 194 6.08 29.75 12.99
N MET A 195 5.23 29.16 12.16
CA MET A 195 4.82 29.74 10.87
C MET A 195 3.36 29.40 10.54
N GLU A 196 2.84 29.96 9.45
CA GLU A 196 1.49 29.64 8.98
C GLU A 196 1.40 28.16 8.58
N ASN A 197 0.30 27.50 8.98
CA ASN A 197 0.06 26.10 8.63
C ASN A 197 -0.01 25.95 7.09
N PRO A 198 0.89 25.18 6.47
CA PRO A 198 0.88 24.99 5.02
C PRO A 198 -0.36 24.24 4.51
N GLY A 199 -1.05 23.50 5.37
CA GLY A 199 -2.31 22.83 5.07
C GLY A 199 -3.54 23.75 5.07
N GLU A 200 -3.40 25.01 5.49
CA GLU A 200 -4.50 25.99 5.49
C GLU A 200 -4.54 26.81 4.19
N PRO A 201 -5.75 27.26 3.77
CA PRO A 201 -5.91 28.11 2.60
C PRO A 201 -5.05 29.39 2.68
N GLY A 202 -4.45 29.75 1.55
CA GLY A 202 -3.66 30.97 1.41
C GLY A 202 -4.51 32.21 1.12
N THR A 203 -3.84 33.29 0.70
CA THR A 203 -4.46 34.61 0.52
C THR A 203 -5.03 34.86 -0.87
N TYR A 204 -4.69 34.05 -1.87
CA TYR A 204 -5.19 34.22 -3.23
C TYR A 204 -6.63 33.73 -3.34
N ARG A 205 -7.45 34.45 -4.11
CA ARG A 205 -8.74 33.94 -4.54
C ARG A 205 -8.53 32.87 -5.61
N VAL A 206 -9.23 31.75 -5.48
CA VAL A 206 -9.13 30.62 -6.40
C VAL A 206 -10.08 30.81 -7.58
N ALA A 207 -9.55 30.70 -8.79
CA ALA A 207 -10.29 30.53 -10.02
C ALA A 207 -10.21 29.07 -10.50
N PHE A 208 -11.19 28.69 -11.33
CA PHE A 208 -11.33 27.33 -11.83
C PHE A 208 -11.64 27.34 -13.33
N LEU A 209 -11.03 26.42 -14.08
CA LEU A 209 -11.39 26.14 -15.47
C LEU A 209 -11.08 24.69 -15.84
N THR A 210 -11.52 24.27 -17.01
CA THR A 210 -11.16 22.98 -17.60
C THR A 210 -10.57 23.17 -18.99
N TYR A 211 -9.69 22.27 -19.38
CA TYR A 211 -9.26 22.14 -20.77
C TYR A 211 -9.42 20.70 -21.24
N GLY A 212 -9.65 20.53 -22.53
CA GLY A 212 -9.87 19.22 -23.13
C GLY A 212 -10.01 19.27 -24.64
N SER A 213 -10.34 18.13 -25.24
CA SER A 213 -10.40 17.99 -26.71
C SER A 213 -11.51 18.80 -27.38
N GLY A 214 -12.53 19.27 -26.65
CA GLY A 214 -13.72 19.90 -27.22
C GLY A 214 -14.74 18.90 -27.77
N GLU A 215 -14.37 17.62 -27.86
CA GLU A 215 -15.16 16.56 -28.50
C GLU A 215 -15.47 15.38 -27.55
N ASP A 216 -15.15 15.50 -26.26
CA ASP A 216 -15.43 14.45 -25.28
C ASP A 216 -16.93 14.12 -25.23
N GLN A 217 -17.26 12.85 -25.51
CA GLN A 217 -18.65 12.38 -25.64
C GLN A 217 -19.32 12.10 -24.29
N ARG A 218 -18.53 12.04 -23.21
CA ARG A 218 -18.98 11.62 -21.88
C ARG A 218 -18.97 12.75 -20.87
N ARG A 219 -18.02 13.66 -21.01
CA ARG A 219 -17.70 14.71 -20.05
C ARG A 219 -17.76 16.05 -20.74
N LYS A 220 -18.90 16.74 -20.60
CA LYS A 220 -19.11 18.03 -21.26
C LYS A 220 -18.06 19.06 -20.89
N GLU A 221 -17.54 19.00 -19.67
CA GLU A 221 -16.47 19.89 -19.21
C GLU A 221 -15.16 19.76 -19.98
N PHE A 222 -14.95 18.66 -20.72
CA PHE A 222 -13.82 18.45 -21.63
C PHE A 222 -14.24 18.41 -23.10
N GLY A 223 -15.55 18.40 -23.35
CA GLY A 223 -16.19 18.51 -24.65
C GLY A 223 -16.67 19.93 -24.91
N SER A 224 -17.97 20.10 -25.14
CA SER A 224 -18.59 21.38 -25.52
C SER A 224 -18.37 22.53 -24.54
N ASP A 225 -18.12 22.23 -23.27
CA ASP A 225 -18.01 23.22 -22.19
C ASP A 225 -16.54 23.44 -21.77
N ALA A 226 -15.57 22.82 -22.47
CA ALA A 226 -14.15 23.04 -22.23
C ALA A 226 -13.77 24.50 -22.48
N TYR A 227 -13.06 25.10 -21.53
CA TYR A 227 -12.70 26.51 -21.60
C TYR A 227 -11.48 26.75 -22.50
N LEU A 228 -10.48 25.88 -22.44
CA LEU A 228 -9.39 25.81 -23.43
C LEU A 228 -9.51 24.51 -24.21
N ILE A 229 -9.27 24.59 -25.52
CA ILE A 229 -9.25 23.42 -26.40
C ILE A 229 -7.80 22.99 -26.62
N THR A 230 -7.55 21.69 -26.47
CA THR A 230 -6.26 21.06 -26.73
C THR A 230 -6.33 20.15 -27.95
N GLU A 231 -5.28 20.14 -28.75
CA GLU A 231 -5.12 19.14 -29.80
C GLU A 231 -4.85 17.75 -29.19
N PRO A 232 -5.51 16.68 -29.68
CA PRO A 232 -5.20 15.31 -29.26
C PRO A 232 -3.77 14.89 -29.65
N VAL A 233 -3.21 13.93 -28.93
CA VAL A 233 -1.87 13.37 -29.19
C VAL A 233 -1.94 11.90 -29.61
N ASP A 234 -1.05 11.47 -30.50
CA ASP A 234 -0.94 10.08 -30.93
C ASP A 234 -0.06 9.30 -29.94
N GLY A 235 -0.68 8.43 -29.13
CA GLY A 235 -0.02 7.56 -28.17
C GLY A 235 0.14 6.12 -28.67
N SER A 236 0.06 5.88 -29.98
CA SER A 236 0.10 4.52 -30.55
C SER A 236 1.34 3.72 -30.18
N THR A 237 2.49 4.39 -30.01
CA THR A 237 3.76 3.77 -29.60
C THR A 237 3.66 3.11 -28.23
N PHE A 238 2.93 3.73 -27.30
CA PHE A 238 2.85 3.28 -25.89
C PHE A 238 1.71 2.30 -25.66
N LEU A 239 0.65 2.35 -26.48
CA LEU A 239 -0.62 1.66 -26.22
C LEU A 239 -0.93 0.56 -27.24
N GLU A 240 0.05 -0.26 -27.62
CA GLU A 240 -0.15 -1.37 -28.57
C GLU A 240 -1.28 -2.34 -28.15
N SER A 241 -1.57 -2.43 -26.85
CA SER A 241 -2.65 -3.26 -26.30
C SER A 241 -4.05 -2.69 -26.50
N TRP A 242 -4.21 -1.43 -26.93
CA TRP A 242 -5.50 -0.85 -27.31
C TRP A 242 -5.92 -1.30 -28.71
N THR A 243 -5.98 -2.61 -28.90
CA THR A 243 -6.32 -3.25 -30.18
C THR A 243 -7.34 -4.38 -29.97
N GLY A 244 -7.72 -5.06 -31.06
CA GLY A 244 -8.63 -6.20 -30.98
C GLY A 244 -10.07 -5.85 -30.56
N PHE A 245 -10.77 -6.79 -29.92
CA PHE A 245 -12.16 -6.61 -29.50
C PHE A 245 -12.27 -5.67 -28.29
N SER A 246 -11.43 -5.85 -27.26
CA SER A 246 -11.39 -4.96 -26.08
C SER A 246 -11.12 -3.51 -26.47
N GLY A 247 -10.11 -3.28 -27.32
CA GLY A 247 -9.77 -1.94 -27.81
C GLY A 247 -10.93 -1.29 -28.56
N LYS A 248 -11.62 -2.04 -29.45
CA LYS A 248 -12.82 -1.53 -30.15
C LYS A 248 -13.97 -1.16 -29.20
N MET A 249 -14.18 -1.96 -28.15
CA MET A 249 -15.19 -1.67 -27.13
C MET A 249 -14.82 -0.43 -26.31
N ARG A 250 -13.54 -0.28 -25.95
CA ARG A 250 -12.99 0.91 -25.29
C ARG A 250 -13.15 2.15 -26.16
N THR A 251 -12.77 2.08 -27.43
CA THR A 251 -12.96 3.18 -28.40
C THR A 251 -14.42 3.56 -28.58
N ARG A 252 -15.32 2.58 -28.65
CA ARG A 252 -16.77 2.86 -28.69
C ARG A 252 -17.27 3.54 -27.42
N TYR A 253 -16.68 3.23 -26.27
CA TYR A 253 -17.08 3.84 -25.01
C TYR A 253 -16.62 5.30 -24.91
N PHE A 254 -15.33 5.55 -25.15
CA PHE A 254 -14.71 6.87 -24.98
C PHE A 254 -14.90 7.81 -26.19
N GLY A 255 -15.07 7.26 -27.39
CA GLY A 255 -15.21 8.04 -28.63
C GLY A 255 -13.91 8.32 -29.37
N PHE A 256 -12.76 7.91 -28.82
CA PHE A 256 -11.43 8.02 -29.42
C PHE A 256 -10.62 6.73 -29.19
N ASP A 257 -9.48 6.60 -29.88
CA ASP A 257 -8.53 5.50 -29.70
C ASP A 257 -7.11 6.03 -29.40
N GLN A 258 -6.14 5.13 -29.33
CA GLN A 258 -4.74 5.44 -29.04
C GLN A 258 -4.10 6.50 -29.98
N LYS A 259 -4.69 6.80 -31.15
CA LYS A 259 -4.15 7.79 -32.10
C LYS A 259 -4.57 9.22 -31.81
N SER A 260 -5.53 9.41 -30.89
CA SER A 260 -6.13 10.71 -30.61
C SER A 260 -6.47 10.79 -29.13
N LEU A 261 -5.46 10.58 -28.28
CA LEU A 261 -5.60 10.69 -26.83
C LEU A 261 -5.85 12.16 -26.45
N PRO A 262 -6.88 12.46 -25.66
CA PRO A 262 -7.17 13.83 -25.25
C PRO A 262 -6.23 14.28 -24.14
N LEU A 263 -5.91 15.58 -24.14
CA LEU A 263 -5.24 16.24 -23.02
C LEU A 263 -6.31 16.92 -22.16
N ASN A 264 -6.88 16.18 -21.22
CA ASN A 264 -7.98 16.67 -20.37
C ASN A 264 -7.49 16.99 -18.95
N ALA A 265 -7.85 18.15 -18.40
CA ALA A 265 -7.64 18.42 -16.98
C ALA A 265 -8.61 19.44 -16.37
N LYS A 266 -8.83 19.29 -15.07
CA LYS A 266 -9.46 20.31 -14.20
C LYS A 266 -8.37 21.17 -13.57
N VAL A 267 -8.52 22.49 -13.62
CA VAL A 267 -7.47 23.43 -13.21
C VAL A 267 -7.99 24.38 -12.14
N TRP A 268 -7.27 24.44 -11.02
CA TRP A 268 -7.42 25.46 -9.98
C TRP A 268 -6.19 26.36 -10.01
N TYR A 269 -6.40 27.67 -9.99
CA TYR A 269 -5.31 28.63 -10.11
C TYR A 269 -5.61 29.94 -9.37
N PRO A 270 -4.60 30.67 -8.91
CA PRO A 270 -4.77 31.97 -8.24
C PRO A 270 -5.26 33.06 -9.22
N GLU A 271 -6.23 33.86 -8.78
CA GLU A 271 -6.54 35.16 -9.37
C GLU A 271 -5.37 36.13 -9.05
N GLY A 272 -4.45 36.31 -10.00
CA GLY A 272 -3.32 37.22 -9.87
C GLY A 272 -2.50 37.35 -11.15
N GLU A 273 -1.45 38.18 -11.10
CA GLU A 273 -0.56 38.46 -12.24
C GLU A 273 0.44 37.32 -12.48
N GLY A 274 0.82 36.56 -11.44
CA GLY A 274 1.84 35.51 -11.54
C GLY A 274 3.26 36.07 -11.71
N PRO A 275 4.22 35.26 -12.19
CA PRO A 275 4.04 33.85 -12.55
C PRO A 275 3.86 32.95 -11.32
N PHE A 276 3.21 31.80 -11.50
CA PHE A 276 2.94 30.83 -10.43
C PHE A 276 3.51 29.45 -10.80
N PRO A 277 4.11 28.70 -9.86
CA PRO A 277 4.62 27.35 -10.13
C PRO A 277 3.50 26.42 -10.61
N LEU A 278 3.86 25.52 -11.53
CA LEU A 278 2.93 24.59 -12.17
C LEU A 278 2.99 23.22 -11.48
N VAL A 279 1.83 22.72 -11.08
CA VAL A 279 1.67 21.40 -10.45
C VAL A 279 0.69 20.58 -11.27
N LEU A 280 1.11 19.41 -11.75
CA LEU A 280 0.20 18.44 -12.36
C LEU A 280 -0.02 17.29 -11.38
N ILE A 281 -1.26 16.89 -11.17
CA ILE A 281 -1.61 15.69 -10.39
C ILE A 281 -2.33 14.66 -11.25
N VAL A 282 -1.93 13.39 -11.15
CA VAL A 282 -2.53 12.29 -11.89
C VAL A 282 -2.94 11.14 -10.97
N HIS A 283 -4.13 10.60 -11.22
CA HIS A 283 -4.66 9.46 -10.48
C HIS A 283 -4.10 8.11 -10.97
N GLY A 284 -4.25 7.09 -10.15
CA GLY A 284 -3.90 5.71 -10.51
C GLY A 284 -5.05 4.94 -11.15
N ASN A 285 -4.89 3.62 -11.17
CA ASN A 285 -5.88 2.72 -11.75
C ASN A 285 -7.10 2.59 -10.85
N HIS A 286 -8.26 2.93 -11.39
CA HIS A 286 -9.56 2.69 -10.80
C HIS A 286 -10.53 2.23 -11.90
N LEU A 287 -11.80 1.96 -11.64
CA LEU A 287 -12.73 1.68 -12.75
C LEU A 287 -12.78 2.89 -13.71
N ALA A 288 -12.43 2.70 -14.98
CA ALA A 288 -12.32 3.76 -15.99
C ALA A 288 -13.58 4.62 -16.19
N GLN A 289 -14.73 4.10 -15.76
CA GLN A 289 -16.05 4.74 -15.82
C GLN A 289 -16.35 5.62 -14.60
N ASN A 290 -15.56 5.48 -13.53
CA ASN A 290 -15.67 6.25 -12.29
C ASN A 290 -14.52 7.24 -12.25
N TYR A 291 -14.79 8.49 -12.63
CA TYR A 291 -13.76 9.50 -12.85
C TYR A 291 -13.01 9.87 -11.56
N SER A 292 -11.70 9.72 -11.58
CA SER A 292 -10.82 9.93 -10.41
C SER A 292 -10.27 11.35 -10.30
N ASP A 293 -10.11 12.07 -11.41
CA ASP A 293 -9.56 13.44 -11.45
C ASP A 293 -10.30 14.48 -10.57
N PRO A 294 -11.63 14.40 -10.31
CA PRO A 294 -12.28 15.39 -9.45
C PRO A 294 -11.91 15.23 -7.97
N GLY A 295 -11.39 14.07 -7.56
CA GLY A 295 -11.12 13.78 -6.15
C GLY A 295 -9.91 14.49 -5.53
N TYR A 296 -9.20 15.30 -6.32
CA TYR A 296 -8.12 16.17 -5.86
C TYR A 296 -8.53 17.64 -5.77
N ALA A 297 -9.83 17.96 -5.85
CA ALA A 297 -10.31 19.33 -5.78
C ALA A 297 -9.86 20.06 -4.50
N TYR A 298 -9.85 19.37 -3.36
CA TYR A 298 -9.39 19.95 -2.09
C TYR A 298 -7.92 20.39 -2.14
N LEU A 299 -7.03 19.59 -2.77
CA LEU A 299 -5.64 19.98 -3.02
C LEU A 299 -5.55 21.11 -4.04
N GLY A 300 -6.39 21.07 -5.09
CA GLY A 300 -6.46 22.14 -6.09
C GLY A 300 -6.81 23.49 -5.49
N GLU A 301 -7.84 23.54 -4.64
CA GLU A 301 -8.27 24.75 -3.95
C GLU A 301 -7.22 25.23 -2.95
N LEU A 302 -6.65 24.31 -2.14
CA LEU A 302 -5.57 24.64 -1.20
C LEU A 302 -4.37 25.25 -1.93
N LEU A 303 -3.81 24.54 -2.90
CA LEU A 303 -2.58 24.98 -3.58
C LEU A 303 -2.83 26.24 -4.42
N ALA A 304 -3.98 26.37 -5.08
CA ALA A 304 -4.34 27.60 -5.80
C ALA A 304 -4.45 28.81 -4.89
N SER A 305 -5.08 28.67 -3.71
CA SER A 305 -5.18 29.77 -2.74
C SER A 305 -3.80 30.18 -2.19
N ARG A 306 -2.84 29.25 -2.21
CA ARG A 306 -1.44 29.46 -1.82
C ARG A 306 -0.55 29.91 -2.98
N GLY A 307 -1.08 30.13 -4.18
CA GLY A 307 -0.34 30.67 -5.33
C GLY A 307 0.33 29.62 -6.22
N TYR A 308 -0.25 28.44 -6.36
CA TYR A 308 0.16 27.41 -7.33
C TYR A 308 -0.90 27.24 -8.41
N ILE A 309 -0.51 26.87 -9.63
CA ILE A 309 -1.46 26.37 -10.62
C ILE A 309 -1.50 24.85 -10.47
N LEU A 310 -2.64 24.28 -10.08
CA LEU A 310 -2.83 22.84 -10.05
C LEU A 310 -3.73 22.37 -11.19
N ALA A 311 -3.22 21.45 -12.02
CA ALA A 311 -3.97 20.73 -13.04
C ALA A 311 -4.15 19.25 -12.64
N SER A 312 -5.37 18.85 -12.33
CA SER A 312 -5.75 17.45 -12.12
C SER A 312 -6.06 16.79 -13.46
N VAL A 313 -5.15 15.93 -13.91
CA VAL A 313 -5.13 15.33 -15.23
C VAL A 313 -6.05 14.10 -15.28
N ASP A 314 -6.91 14.04 -16.29
CA ASP A 314 -7.78 12.91 -16.56
C ASP A 314 -7.03 11.87 -17.41
N GLN A 315 -6.78 10.70 -16.82
CA GLN A 315 -6.26 9.52 -17.50
C GLN A 315 -7.16 8.30 -17.29
N ASN A 316 -8.46 8.51 -17.03
CA ASN A 316 -9.40 7.41 -16.76
C ASN A 316 -9.48 6.43 -17.94
N PHE A 317 -9.26 6.92 -19.17
CA PHE A 317 -9.21 6.10 -20.39
C PHE A 317 -8.03 5.11 -20.45
N LEU A 318 -7.04 5.24 -19.56
CA LEU A 318 -5.95 4.26 -19.38
C LEU A 318 -6.21 3.24 -18.28
N ASN A 319 -7.27 3.43 -17.48
CA ASN A 319 -7.56 2.50 -16.40
C ASN A 319 -8.22 1.20 -16.89
N GLY A 320 -8.22 0.20 -16.00
CA GLY A 320 -9.02 -1.01 -16.12
C GLY A 320 -10.49 -0.69 -16.34
N SER A 321 -11.11 -1.39 -17.28
CA SER A 321 -12.49 -1.15 -17.70
C SER A 321 -13.26 -2.44 -17.87
N TYR A 322 -14.58 -2.37 -17.75
CA TYR A 322 -15.45 -3.48 -18.13
C TYR A 322 -15.33 -3.87 -19.61
N THR A 323 -14.72 -3.02 -20.45
CA THR A 323 -14.44 -3.33 -21.86
C THR A 323 -13.27 -4.29 -22.05
N ASP A 324 -12.55 -4.63 -20.98
CA ASP A 324 -11.31 -5.41 -21.00
C ASP A 324 -11.57 -6.93 -21.12
N LEU A 325 -12.33 -7.32 -22.15
CA LEU A 325 -12.75 -8.70 -22.40
C LEU A 325 -12.24 -9.17 -23.77
N PRO A 326 -11.33 -10.16 -23.86
CA PRO A 326 -10.80 -11.00 -22.78
C PRO A 326 -9.57 -10.42 -22.05
N LYS A 327 -8.99 -9.32 -22.56
CA LYS A 327 -7.78 -8.68 -22.01
C LYS A 327 -7.94 -7.16 -21.98
N GLY A 328 -7.35 -6.51 -20.98
CA GLY A 328 -7.28 -5.05 -20.88
C GLY A 328 -6.00 -4.46 -21.44
N LEU A 329 -5.78 -3.18 -21.13
CA LEU A 329 -4.49 -2.53 -21.36
C LEU A 329 -3.41 -3.19 -20.50
N ASN A 330 -2.17 -3.13 -20.99
CA ASN A 330 -0.98 -3.55 -20.26
C ASN A 330 0.11 -2.49 -20.40
N ASN A 331 1.00 -2.44 -19.41
CA ASN A 331 2.19 -1.60 -19.37
C ASN A 331 1.93 -0.10 -19.55
N GLU A 332 0.72 0.40 -19.29
CA GLU A 332 0.32 1.76 -19.68
C GLU A 332 0.97 2.90 -18.87
N ASN A 333 1.77 2.59 -17.85
CA ASN A 333 2.39 3.60 -16.99
C ASN A 333 3.41 4.48 -17.74
N ASP A 334 3.99 3.99 -18.83
CA ASP A 334 4.79 4.80 -19.75
C ASP A 334 3.95 5.87 -20.46
N ALA A 335 2.79 5.49 -21.02
CA ALA A 335 1.84 6.39 -21.65
C ALA A 335 1.35 7.44 -20.65
N ARG A 336 1.08 7.03 -19.39
CA ARG A 336 0.68 7.95 -18.31
C ARG A 336 1.75 9.03 -18.07
N GLY A 337 3.02 8.62 -17.98
CA GLY A 337 4.15 9.53 -17.78
C GLY A 337 4.39 10.45 -18.98
N TRP A 338 4.35 9.90 -20.19
CA TRP A 338 4.49 10.67 -21.43
C TRP A 338 3.36 11.71 -21.62
N LEU A 339 2.12 11.35 -21.30
CA LEU A 339 0.98 12.27 -21.36
C LEU A 339 1.20 13.49 -20.45
N LEU A 340 1.73 13.32 -19.24
CA LEU A 340 2.05 14.44 -18.35
C LEU A 340 3.00 15.45 -19.00
N LEU A 341 4.00 14.98 -19.75
CA LEU A 341 4.92 15.86 -20.49
C LEU A 341 4.21 16.58 -21.64
N LYS A 342 3.25 15.94 -22.32
CA LYS A 342 2.40 16.59 -23.32
C LYS A 342 1.50 17.67 -22.71
N HIS A 343 1.02 17.47 -21.49
CA HIS A 343 0.30 18.52 -20.75
C HIS A 343 1.22 19.70 -20.44
N ILE A 344 2.45 19.49 -19.96
CA ILE A 344 3.41 20.58 -19.72
C ILE A 344 3.73 21.33 -21.02
N GLN A 345 3.87 20.62 -22.14
CA GLN A 345 4.08 21.23 -23.45
C GLN A 345 2.92 22.17 -23.84
N ALA A 346 1.67 21.78 -23.59
CA ALA A 346 0.50 22.65 -23.81
C ALA A 346 0.56 23.90 -22.91
N TRP A 347 0.93 23.74 -21.64
CA TRP A 347 1.10 24.86 -20.71
C TRP A 347 2.21 25.83 -21.15
N GLN A 348 3.34 25.33 -21.65
CA GLN A 348 4.40 26.17 -22.20
C GLN A 348 3.88 27.03 -23.36
N GLN A 349 3.14 26.42 -24.30
CA GLN A 349 2.56 27.13 -25.44
C GLN A 349 1.56 28.22 -24.99
N TRP A 350 0.68 27.89 -24.03
CA TRP A 350 -0.27 28.85 -23.47
C TRP A 350 0.42 30.02 -22.76
N ASN A 351 1.54 29.76 -22.08
CA ASN A 351 2.33 30.79 -21.41
C ASN A 351 2.95 31.80 -22.40
N GLU A 352 3.08 31.44 -23.68
CA GLU A 352 3.65 32.27 -24.75
C GLU A 352 2.60 32.96 -25.64
N GLN A 353 1.32 32.59 -25.54
CA GLN A 353 0.24 33.11 -26.38
C GLN A 353 -0.49 34.29 -25.74
N GLU A 354 -0.38 35.50 -26.31
CA GLU A 354 -0.97 36.74 -25.74
C GLU A 354 -2.49 36.67 -25.49
N GLU A 355 -3.23 35.94 -26.31
CA GLU A 355 -4.69 35.78 -26.18
C GLU A 355 -5.08 34.73 -25.13
N ASN A 356 -4.11 33.95 -24.63
CA ASN A 356 -4.37 32.90 -23.67
C ASN A 356 -4.47 33.48 -22.23
N PRO A 357 -5.42 33.02 -21.40
CA PRO A 357 -5.58 33.44 -20.01
C PRO A 357 -4.33 33.24 -19.13
N PHE A 358 -3.44 32.32 -19.52
CA PHE A 358 -2.21 32.00 -18.82
C PHE A 358 -0.96 32.65 -19.43
N TYR A 359 -1.11 33.59 -20.37
CA TYR A 359 0.02 34.33 -20.95
C TYR A 359 0.91 34.93 -19.86
N ARG A 360 2.17 34.49 -19.81
CA ARG A 360 3.19 34.89 -18.81
C ARG A 360 2.80 34.67 -17.35
N LYS A 361 1.82 33.81 -17.07
CA LYS A 361 1.36 33.50 -15.70
C LYS A 361 1.93 32.21 -15.13
N VAL A 362 2.59 31.40 -15.95
CA VAL A 362 3.11 30.09 -15.53
C VAL A 362 4.61 30.20 -15.32
N ASP A 363 5.07 29.81 -14.14
CA ASP A 363 6.49 29.68 -13.83
C ASP A 363 7.00 28.32 -14.33
N MET A 364 7.52 28.31 -15.55
CA MET A 364 8.08 27.11 -16.18
C MET A 364 9.43 26.68 -15.60
N GLU A 365 10.02 27.47 -14.68
CA GLU A 365 11.24 27.11 -13.96
C GLU A 365 10.96 26.26 -12.71
N ASN A 366 9.71 26.23 -12.24
CA ASN A 366 9.29 25.54 -11.02
C ASN A 366 8.08 24.65 -11.30
N ILE A 367 8.35 23.43 -11.79
CA ILE A 367 7.33 22.43 -12.10
C ILE A 367 7.40 21.27 -11.11
N ALA A 368 6.24 20.84 -10.62
CA ALA A 368 6.09 19.62 -9.83
C ALA A 368 5.06 18.65 -10.42
N LEU A 369 5.31 17.37 -10.21
CA LEU A 369 4.41 16.28 -10.60
C LEU A 369 3.96 15.51 -9.37
N ILE A 370 2.65 15.27 -9.25
CA ILE A 370 2.05 14.48 -8.18
C ILE A 370 1.34 13.28 -8.80
N GLY A 371 1.54 12.11 -8.24
CA GLY A 371 0.93 10.89 -8.76
C GLY A 371 0.44 9.99 -7.64
N HIS A 372 -0.74 9.39 -7.81
CA HIS A 372 -1.31 8.43 -6.86
C HIS A 372 -1.32 7.01 -7.44
N SER A 373 -0.87 5.99 -6.69
CA SER A 373 -0.92 4.59 -7.12
C SER A 373 -0.12 4.37 -8.40
N ARG A 374 -0.71 3.83 -9.47
CA ARG A 374 -0.05 3.79 -10.79
C ARG A 374 0.40 5.16 -11.31
N GLY A 375 -0.33 6.21 -10.95
CA GLY A 375 0.05 7.59 -11.23
C GLY A 375 1.33 8.01 -10.50
N GLY A 376 1.56 7.48 -9.30
CA GLY A 376 2.77 7.73 -8.50
C GLY A 376 4.02 7.10 -9.13
N GLU A 377 3.87 5.97 -9.81
CA GLU A 377 4.93 5.43 -10.66
C GLU A 377 5.13 6.28 -11.93
N ALA A 378 4.02 6.68 -12.56
CA ALA A 378 4.02 7.43 -13.82
C ALA A 378 4.73 8.78 -13.74
N VAL A 379 4.66 9.48 -12.60
CA VAL A 379 5.39 10.75 -12.41
C VAL A 379 6.92 10.54 -12.37
N GLY A 380 7.38 9.38 -11.88
CA GLY A 380 8.78 8.97 -12.00
C GLY A 380 9.19 8.73 -13.45
N HIS A 381 8.35 8.02 -14.21
CA HIS A 381 8.57 7.80 -15.65
C HIS A 381 8.58 9.12 -16.44
N ALA A 382 7.69 10.07 -16.11
CA ALA A 382 7.68 11.40 -16.71
C ALA A 382 8.99 12.15 -16.47
N ALA A 383 9.51 12.14 -15.24
CA ALA A 383 10.78 12.79 -14.93
C ALA A 383 11.98 12.15 -15.63
N LEU A 384 11.99 10.82 -15.79
CA LEU A 384 12.98 10.12 -16.61
C LEU A 384 12.87 10.55 -18.09
N PHE A 385 11.69 10.40 -18.68
CA PHE A 385 11.46 10.68 -20.10
C PHE A 385 11.77 12.14 -20.46
N ASN A 386 11.51 13.07 -19.54
CA ASN A 386 11.81 14.49 -19.70
C ASN A 386 13.30 14.78 -19.98
N ARG A 387 14.21 13.89 -19.58
CA ARG A 387 15.67 14.04 -19.76
C ARG A 387 16.23 13.21 -20.91
N LEU A 388 15.40 12.39 -21.57
CA LEU A 388 15.84 11.50 -22.64
C LEU A 388 15.52 12.09 -24.01
N PRO A 389 16.37 11.86 -25.04
CA PRO A 389 16.07 12.27 -26.41
C PRO A 389 15.12 11.31 -27.15
N TYR A 390 14.92 10.10 -26.62
CA TYR A 390 14.09 9.05 -27.24
C TYR A 390 13.36 8.23 -26.16
N TYR A 391 12.24 7.63 -26.54
CA TYR A 391 11.58 6.61 -25.73
C TYR A 391 12.49 5.37 -25.56
N PRO A 392 12.67 4.84 -24.34
CA PRO A 392 13.61 3.75 -24.09
C PRO A 392 13.35 2.46 -24.88
N ASP A 393 12.09 2.13 -25.17
CA ASP A 393 11.75 0.86 -25.82
C ASP A 393 11.56 0.98 -27.34
N ASP A 394 11.38 2.20 -27.88
CA ASP A 394 11.32 2.47 -29.32
C ASP A 394 11.83 3.87 -29.67
N ALA A 395 13.04 3.95 -30.24
CA ALA A 395 13.68 5.21 -30.61
C ALA A 395 13.03 5.94 -31.81
N ASN A 396 12.00 5.38 -32.45
CA ASN A 396 11.20 6.13 -33.42
C ASN A 396 10.36 7.21 -32.75
N GLU A 397 10.03 7.05 -31.47
CA GLU A 397 9.42 8.10 -30.65
C GLU A 397 10.52 9.02 -30.12
N ILE A 398 10.59 10.21 -30.73
CA ILE A 398 11.57 11.24 -30.38
C ILE A 398 10.97 12.11 -29.29
N PHE A 399 11.77 12.35 -28.24
CA PHE A 399 11.43 13.28 -27.19
C PHE A 399 12.10 14.62 -27.43
N ASP A 400 11.29 15.68 -27.40
CA ASP A 400 11.73 17.07 -27.40
C ASP A 400 11.13 17.75 -26.17
N PHE A 401 11.45 17.15 -25.02
CA PHE A 401 11.17 17.66 -23.70
C PHE A 401 12.49 18.14 -23.09
N ASN A 402 12.41 18.98 -22.07
CA ASN A 402 13.52 19.33 -21.16
C ASN A 402 12.98 20.33 -20.13
N PHE A 403 11.85 20.02 -19.50
CA PHE A 403 11.17 20.92 -18.58
C PHE A 403 11.87 20.92 -17.21
N ASN A 404 11.80 22.04 -16.49
CA ASN A 404 12.36 22.17 -15.15
C ASN A 404 11.47 21.50 -14.09
N ILE A 405 11.33 20.17 -14.18
CA ILE A 405 10.66 19.35 -13.17
C ILE A 405 11.59 19.22 -11.97
N ARG A 406 11.30 19.96 -10.90
CA ARG A 406 12.13 20.03 -9.70
C ARG A 406 11.70 19.05 -8.61
N SER A 407 10.42 18.70 -8.58
CA SER A 407 9.82 17.94 -7.49
C SER A 407 8.81 16.91 -7.98
N ILE A 408 8.84 15.73 -7.39
CA ILE A 408 7.89 14.65 -7.60
C ILE A 408 7.29 14.24 -6.25
N ILE A 409 5.98 14.03 -6.21
CA ILE A 409 5.27 13.51 -5.05
C ILE A 409 4.52 12.24 -5.45
N ALA A 410 4.81 11.15 -4.77
CA ALA A 410 4.24 9.83 -5.00
C ALA A 410 3.35 9.43 -3.81
N ILE A 411 2.04 9.42 -4.02
CA ILE A 411 1.03 9.01 -3.05
C ILE A 411 0.75 7.52 -3.29
N ALA A 412 0.97 6.68 -2.28
CA ALA A 412 0.76 5.24 -2.30
C ALA A 412 1.14 4.57 -3.65
N PRO A 413 2.34 4.83 -4.19
CA PRO A 413 2.68 4.48 -5.56
C PRO A 413 2.85 2.97 -5.77
N SER A 414 2.63 2.50 -7.00
CA SER A 414 3.24 1.24 -7.45
C SER A 414 4.69 1.45 -7.85
N ASP A 415 5.47 0.36 -7.97
CA ASP A 415 6.80 0.42 -8.57
C ASP A 415 7.10 -0.80 -9.46
N GLY A 416 7.46 -0.54 -10.72
CA GLY A 416 7.92 -1.52 -11.70
C GLY A 416 6.85 -2.24 -12.50
N GLN A 417 5.66 -1.64 -12.63
CA GLN A 417 4.65 -2.11 -13.60
C GLN A 417 5.09 -1.80 -15.04
N TYR A 418 5.80 -0.69 -15.22
CA TYR A 418 6.58 -0.42 -16.42
C TYR A 418 8.06 -0.38 -16.07
N GLN A 419 8.90 -0.99 -16.91
CA GLN A 419 10.34 -1.08 -16.72
C GLN A 419 11.03 -0.65 -18.02
N PRO A 420 11.44 0.63 -18.14
CA PRO A 420 12.11 1.13 -19.34
C PRO A 420 13.35 0.31 -19.63
N ALA A 421 13.50 -0.20 -20.85
CA ALA A 421 14.57 -1.11 -21.24
C ALA A 421 14.73 -2.34 -20.29
N ARG A 422 13.64 -2.77 -19.64
CA ARG A 422 13.60 -3.83 -18.61
C ARG A 422 14.43 -3.54 -17.37
N THR A 423 14.64 -2.27 -17.04
CA THR A 423 15.24 -1.84 -15.79
C THR A 423 14.24 -1.02 -14.96
N ARG A 424 14.51 -0.87 -13.66
CA ARG A 424 13.78 0.07 -12.81
C ARG A 424 14.10 1.50 -13.22
N THR A 425 13.19 2.43 -12.95
CA THR A 425 13.32 3.84 -13.30
C THR A 425 14.45 4.51 -12.51
N PRO A 426 15.57 4.91 -13.16
CA PRO A 426 16.63 5.65 -12.51
C PRO A 426 16.25 7.14 -12.50
N LEU A 427 16.43 7.80 -11.35
CA LEU A 427 16.20 9.23 -11.19
C LEU A 427 17.41 9.84 -10.48
N SER A 428 17.79 11.04 -10.89
CA SER A 428 18.79 11.84 -10.19
C SER A 428 18.32 13.28 -10.04
N ASP A 429 18.83 14.01 -9.05
CA ASP A 429 18.71 15.48 -8.97
C ASP A 429 17.25 15.96 -9.08
N VAL A 430 16.39 15.33 -8.30
CA VAL A 430 14.96 15.65 -8.21
C VAL A 430 14.51 15.49 -6.76
N ASN A 431 13.75 16.46 -6.25
CA ASN A 431 13.16 16.32 -4.93
C ASN A 431 12.05 15.28 -4.98
N TYR A 432 11.96 14.40 -3.98
CA TYR A 432 10.97 13.32 -3.96
C TYR A 432 10.25 13.20 -2.62
N LEU A 433 8.92 13.16 -2.63
CA LEU A 433 8.12 12.88 -1.45
C LEU A 433 7.30 11.61 -1.67
N ALA A 434 7.42 10.65 -0.76
CA ALA A 434 6.53 9.50 -0.66
C ALA A 434 5.53 9.67 0.48
N ILE A 435 4.25 9.39 0.23
CA ILE A 435 3.18 9.38 1.25
C ILE A 435 2.45 8.06 1.14
N GLN A 436 2.37 7.24 2.18
CA GLN A 436 1.60 6.00 2.14
C GLN A 436 0.95 5.67 3.48
N GLY A 437 -0.25 5.08 3.43
CA GLY A 437 -0.96 4.61 4.60
C GLY A 437 -0.60 3.17 4.97
N SER A 438 -0.62 2.86 6.27
CA SER A 438 -0.30 1.51 6.74
C SER A 438 -1.38 0.50 6.41
N HIS A 439 -2.64 0.94 6.27
CA HIS A 439 -3.81 0.13 5.95
C HIS A 439 -4.22 0.25 4.48
N ASP A 440 -3.27 0.58 3.61
CA ASP A 440 -3.44 0.48 2.16
C ASP A 440 -3.73 -0.97 1.76
N ALA A 441 -4.96 -1.25 1.32
CA ALA A 441 -5.40 -2.59 0.94
C ALA A 441 -5.28 -2.88 -0.57
N ASP A 442 -4.85 -1.91 -1.37
CA ASP A 442 -4.59 -2.06 -2.81
C ASP A 442 -3.09 -2.30 -3.07
N VAL A 443 -2.24 -1.41 -2.54
CA VAL A 443 -0.77 -1.50 -2.53
C VAL A 443 -0.31 -1.73 -1.08
N SER A 444 -0.52 -2.95 -0.57
CA SER A 444 -0.32 -3.31 0.85
C SER A 444 1.12 -3.37 1.35
N SER A 445 2.05 -2.84 0.57
CA SER A 445 3.48 -2.80 0.82
C SER A 445 4.01 -1.41 0.51
N TYR A 446 4.97 -0.89 1.29
CA TYR A 446 5.49 0.47 1.13
C TYR A 446 6.41 0.65 -0.09
N GLN A 447 5.85 0.39 -1.29
CA GLN A 447 6.59 0.34 -2.55
C GLN A 447 7.27 1.65 -2.93
N ALA A 448 6.81 2.78 -2.39
CA ALA A 448 7.43 4.08 -2.58
C ALA A 448 8.93 4.11 -2.20
N MET A 449 9.32 3.28 -1.24
CA MET A 449 10.71 3.19 -0.77
C MET A 449 11.66 2.64 -1.83
N ARG A 450 11.16 1.84 -2.76
CA ARG A 450 11.97 1.29 -3.85
C ARG A 450 12.48 2.40 -4.76
N GLN A 451 11.62 3.36 -5.13
CA GLN A 451 12.06 4.52 -5.91
C GLN A 451 12.88 5.49 -5.06
N PHE A 452 12.50 5.72 -3.80
CA PHE A 452 13.25 6.56 -2.85
C PHE A 452 14.72 6.13 -2.77
N ASN A 453 14.99 4.84 -2.57
CA ASN A 453 16.35 4.31 -2.43
C ASN A 453 17.14 4.29 -3.75
N ARG A 454 16.47 4.40 -4.90
CA ARG A 454 17.12 4.48 -6.23
C ARG A 454 17.48 5.89 -6.66
N ILE A 455 16.94 6.92 -6.00
CA ILE A 455 17.26 8.31 -6.35
C ILE A 455 18.66 8.65 -5.85
N SER A 456 19.49 9.16 -6.76
CA SER A 456 20.82 9.70 -6.45
C SER A 456 20.84 11.23 -6.56
N PHE A 457 21.78 11.86 -5.88
CA PHE A 457 22.03 13.29 -5.96
C PHE A 457 23.48 13.56 -6.38
N SER A 458 23.69 14.54 -7.26
CA SER A 458 25.00 15.11 -7.53
C SER A 458 25.45 16.03 -6.38
N ASP A 459 26.76 16.24 -6.27
CA ASP A 459 27.36 17.04 -5.19
C ASP A 459 26.88 18.50 -5.17
N ASP A 460 26.47 19.05 -6.32
CA ASP A 460 26.02 20.43 -6.49
C ASP A 460 24.49 20.61 -6.41
N PHE A 461 23.74 19.52 -6.29
CA PHE A 461 22.29 19.56 -6.13
C PHE A 461 21.92 19.95 -4.70
N ASP A 462 21.07 20.97 -4.54
CA ASP A 462 20.48 21.31 -3.24
C ASP A 462 19.02 20.86 -3.22
N GLY A 463 18.81 19.62 -2.77
CA GLY A 463 17.49 19.04 -2.61
C GLY A 463 17.46 17.88 -1.63
N PHE A 464 16.28 17.29 -1.48
CA PHE A 464 16.07 16.19 -0.55
C PHE A 464 14.96 15.27 -1.03
N LYS A 465 14.96 14.06 -0.48
CA LYS A 465 13.86 13.12 -0.56
C LYS A 465 13.34 12.79 0.82
N ALA A 466 12.03 12.63 0.93
CA ALA A 466 11.32 12.31 2.16
C ALA A 466 10.27 11.22 1.94
N GLY A 467 9.97 10.47 2.99
CA GLY A 467 8.89 9.52 3.05
C GLY A 467 8.10 9.68 4.34
N VAL A 468 6.79 9.46 4.28
CA VAL A 468 5.93 9.40 5.46
C VAL A 468 4.99 8.21 5.36
N TYR A 469 5.12 7.30 6.33
CA TYR A 469 4.25 6.15 6.51
C TYR A 469 3.27 6.44 7.66
N ILE A 470 1.98 6.34 7.38
CA ILE A 470 0.91 6.88 8.24
C ILE A 470 0.07 5.74 8.80
N TRP A 471 0.04 5.59 10.12
CA TRP A 471 -0.80 4.58 10.75
C TRP A 471 -2.30 4.84 10.52
N ALA A 472 -3.06 3.77 10.30
CA ALA A 472 -4.51 3.75 10.04
C ALA A 472 -5.00 4.44 8.75
N ALA A 473 -4.12 5.04 7.93
CA ALA A 473 -4.49 5.55 6.61
C ALA A 473 -4.61 4.42 5.57
N ASN A 474 -5.58 4.52 4.66
CA ASN A 474 -5.79 3.57 3.56
C ASN A 474 -5.26 4.11 2.22
N HIS A 475 -5.48 3.36 1.12
CA HIS A 475 -5.15 3.80 -0.23
C HIS A 475 -6.07 4.94 -0.70
N GLY A 476 -7.39 4.75 -0.49
CA GLY A 476 -8.42 5.53 -1.16
C GLY A 476 -8.57 6.98 -0.71
N GLN A 477 -8.49 7.27 0.59
CA GLN A 477 -8.96 8.55 1.15
C GLN A 477 -8.10 9.76 0.79
N PHE A 478 -6.91 9.58 0.20
CA PHE A 478 -6.16 10.66 -0.45
C PHE A 478 -6.92 11.26 -1.66
N ASN A 479 -7.89 10.53 -2.22
CA ASN A 479 -8.78 10.97 -3.27
C ASN A 479 -10.23 10.96 -2.75
N SER A 480 -10.88 12.12 -2.72
CA SER A 480 -12.21 12.29 -2.10
C SER A 480 -13.36 11.58 -2.84
N ILE A 481 -13.09 10.90 -3.96
CA ILE A 481 -14.07 10.09 -4.70
C ILE A 481 -13.91 8.60 -4.39
N TRP A 482 -12.73 8.16 -3.96
CA TRP A 482 -12.42 6.74 -3.74
C TRP A 482 -12.89 6.27 -2.36
N GLY A 483 -12.69 7.09 -1.33
CA GLY A 483 -13.19 6.85 0.04
C GLY A 483 -12.49 5.70 0.78
N ASP A 484 -13.22 5.07 1.70
CA ASP A 484 -12.73 4.05 2.64
C ASP A 484 -12.58 2.64 2.04
N LYS A 485 -12.85 2.47 0.74
CA LYS A 485 -12.91 1.17 0.07
C LYS A 485 -11.89 1.08 -1.06
N ASP A 486 -10.73 0.52 -0.72
CA ASP A 486 -9.62 0.25 -1.66
C ASP A 486 -9.93 -0.88 -2.67
N GLY A 487 -11.19 -1.31 -2.78
CA GLY A 487 -11.59 -2.35 -3.72
C GLY A 487 -13.10 -2.51 -3.85
N PRO A 488 -13.58 -3.27 -4.85
CA PRO A 488 -15.00 -3.44 -5.09
C PRO A 488 -15.66 -4.37 -4.07
N SER A 489 -16.94 -4.09 -3.77
CA SER A 489 -17.82 -5.04 -3.09
C SER A 489 -18.09 -6.28 -3.95
N PRO A 490 -18.29 -7.47 -3.34
CA PRO A 490 -18.34 -7.74 -1.89
C PRO A 490 -16.97 -8.03 -1.26
N ARG A 491 -15.85 -7.99 -2.00
CA ARG A 491 -14.51 -8.31 -1.48
C ARG A 491 -14.12 -7.39 -0.33
N ILE A 492 -14.19 -6.08 -0.55
CA ILE A 492 -13.79 -5.08 0.45
C ILE A 492 -14.61 -5.16 1.74
N ASN A 493 -15.81 -5.75 1.68
CA ASN A 493 -16.66 -5.92 2.85
C ASN A 493 -16.14 -6.97 3.85
N PHE A 494 -15.09 -7.72 3.54
CA PHE A 494 -14.40 -8.58 4.52
C PHE A 494 -13.32 -7.83 5.32
N TYR A 495 -12.96 -6.63 4.87
CA TYR A 495 -11.94 -5.81 5.50
C TYR A 495 -12.51 -5.13 6.74
N ASN A 496 -11.66 -4.92 7.74
CA ASN A 496 -12.02 -4.16 8.93
C ASN A 496 -11.86 -2.66 8.62
N LEU A 497 -12.87 -2.06 7.99
CA LEU A 497 -12.89 -0.64 7.65
C LEU A 497 -13.06 0.25 8.89
N GLY A 498 -13.55 -0.31 10.00
CA GLY A 498 -13.77 0.42 11.25
C GLY A 498 -12.49 0.89 11.94
N GLN A 499 -11.32 0.38 11.55
CA GLN A 499 -10.02 0.79 12.09
C GLN A 499 -9.35 1.93 11.32
N LEU A 500 -9.89 2.30 10.16
CA LEU A 500 -9.30 3.32 9.30
C LEU A 500 -9.43 4.69 9.96
N MET A 501 -8.42 5.53 9.78
CA MET A 501 -8.51 6.92 10.19
C MET A 501 -9.58 7.65 9.37
N PRO A 502 -10.22 8.70 9.91
CA PRO A 502 -11.19 9.49 9.17
C PRO A 502 -10.61 10.12 7.89
N GLU A 503 -11.41 10.17 6.82
CA GLU A 503 -11.01 10.76 5.53
C GLU A 503 -10.47 12.20 5.67
N GLU A 504 -11.13 13.03 6.49
CA GLU A 504 -10.73 14.43 6.72
C GLU A 504 -9.33 14.54 7.34
N GLU A 505 -8.98 13.64 8.26
CA GLU A 505 -7.66 13.61 8.89
C GLU A 505 -6.58 13.16 7.89
N GLN A 506 -6.87 12.14 7.08
CA GLN A 506 -5.96 11.68 6.02
C GLN A 506 -5.75 12.78 4.96
N GLN A 507 -6.79 13.51 4.59
CA GLN A 507 -6.71 14.65 3.67
C GLN A 507 -5.96 15.82 4.30
N THR A 508 -6.13 16.07 5.60
CA THR A 508 -5.34 17.08 6.33
C THR A 508 -3.85 16.76 6.27
N ILE A 509 -3.46 15.51 6.54
CA ILE A 509 -2.06 15.06 6.40
C ILE A 509 -1.56 15.32 4.99
N SER A 510 -2.32 14.91 3.97
CA SER A 510 -1.91 15.10 2.57
C SER A 510 -1.76 16.58 2.21
N GLY A 511 -2.68 17.45 2.64
CA GLY A 511 -2.62 18.89 2.40
C GLY A 511 -1.39 19.53 3.04
N VAL A 512 -1.11 19.21 4.30
CA VAL A 512 0.06 19.71 5.03
C VAL A 512 1.36 19.26 4.37
N TYR A 513 1.55 17.96 4.16
CA TYR A 513 2.81 17.42 3.60
C TYR A 513 3.04 17.87 2.14
N ILE A 514 2.02 17.84 1.29
CA ILE A 514 2.15 18.23 -0.12
C ILE A 514 2.45 19.72 -0.24
N SER A 515 1.67 20.57 0.43
CA SER A 515 1.85 22.02 0.38
C SER A 515 3.21 22.44 0.97
N ALA A 516 3.59 21.88 2.12
CA ALA A 516 4.88 22.16 2.74
C ALA A 516 6.06 21.74 1.86
N PHE A 517 5.95 20.59 1.17
CA PHE A 517 7.01 20.08 0.32
C PHE A 517 7.21 20.96 -0.91
N LEU A 518 6.11 21.44 -1.51
CA LEU A 518 6.16 22.37 -2.62
C LEU A 518 6.75 23.73 -2.19
N ASP A 519 6.33 24.27 -1.04
CA ASP A 519 6.90 25.51 -0.50
C ASP A 519 8.41 25.34 -0.20
N ALA A 520 8.83 24.21 0.37
CA ALA A 520 10.24 23.91 0.66
C ALA A 520 11.12 23.76 -0.59
N THR A 521 10.59 23.18 -1.68
CA THR A 521 11.38 22.76 -2.85
C THR A 521 11.26 23.70 -4.05
N LEU A 522 10.13 24.41 -4.19
CA LEU A 522 9.89 25.33 -5.31
C LEU A 522 9.99 26.80 -4.89
N ARG A 523 9.76 27.12 -3.61
CA ARG A 523 9.83 28.50 -3.08
C ARG A 523 10.98 28.73 -2.10
N ASN A 524 11.78 27.70 -1.86
CA ASN A 524 12.97 27.76 -1.00
C ASN A 524 12.64 28.14 0.47
N GLU A 525 11.45 27.76 0.96
CA GLU A 525 11.07 27.86 2.37
C GLU A 525 11.77 26.77 3.19
N ARG A 526 13.10 26.91 3.35
CA ARG A 526 13.98 25.84 3.87
C ARG A 526 13.66 25.40 5.29
N ASP A 527 13.05 26.25 6.11
CA ASP A 527 12.65 25.89 7.48
C ASP A 527 11.63 24.75 7.51
N LEU A 528 10.79 24.62 6.47
CA LEU A 528 9.87 23.50 6.33
C LEU A 528 10.59 22.16 6.17
N ARG A 529 11.87 22.11 5.77
CA ARG A 529 12.62 20.83 5.71
C ARG A 529 12.65 20.10 7.06
N LYS A 530 12.56 20.85 8.18
CA LYS A 530 12.54 20.30 9.54
C LYS A 530 11.39 19.33 9.77
N MET A 531 10.20 19.56 9.21
CA MET A 531 9.07 18.62 9.40
C MET A 531 9.25 17.29 8.66
N PHE A 532 10.07 17.27 7.60
CA PHE A 532 10.38 16.04 6.87
C PHE A 532 11.51 15.25 7.53
N MET A 533 12.41 15.94 8.23
CA MET A 533 13.42 15.34 9.09
C MET A 533 12.77 14.73 10.35
N ASP A 534 11.80 15.44 10.93
CA ASP A 534 11.04 15.00 12.10
C ASP A 534 9.64 15.64 12.11
N TYR A 535 8.61 14.81 11.90
CA TYR A 535 7.22 15.25 11.84
C TYR A 535 6.76 16.01 13.09
N ARG A 536 7.42 15.81 14.24
CA ARG A 536 7.04 16.43 15.52
C ARG A 536 7.19 17.94 15.47
N HIS A 537 8.04 18.48 14.61
CA HIS A 537 8.08 19.92 14.32
C HIS A 537 6.73 20.47 13.80
N ALA A 538 5.96 19.65 13.08
CA ALA A 538 4.64 19.94 12.53
C ALA A 538 3.48 19.31 13.32
N ARG A 539 3.72 18.74 14.51
CA ARG A 539 2.69 18.01 15.31
C ARG A 539 1.41 18.79 15.60
N HIS A 540 1.47 20.12 15.57
CA HIS A 540 0.34 21.00 15.84
C HIS A 540 -0.53 21.27 14.59
N TRP A 541 -0.09 20.82 13.41
CA TRP A 541 -0.85 20.85 12.15
C TRP A 541 -1.40 19.48 11.76
N LEU A 542 -0.95 18.42 12.42
CA LEU A 542 -1.24 17.04 12.05
C LEU A 542 -2.23 16.40 13.04
N PRO A 543 -3.10 15.49 12.59
CA PRO A 543 -3.93 14.69 13.48
C PRO A 543 -3.07 13.73 14.33
N GLU A 544 -3.62 13.27 15.45
CA GLU A 544 -2.96 12.29 16.31
C GLU A 544 -2.96 10.91 15.65
N THR A 545 -1.78 10.43 15.27
CA THR A 545 -1.52 9.06 14.79
C THR A 545 -0.01 8.78 14.86
N ILE A 546 0.42 7.60 14.44
CA ILE A 546 1.84 7.25 14.30
C ILE A 546 2.31 7.62 12.90
N PHE A 547 3.42 8.35 12.85
CA PHE A 547 4.13 8.69 11.62
C PHE A 547 5.53 8.10 11.67
N ILE A 548 5.91 7.32 10.66
CA ILE A 548 7.29 6.88 10.46
C ILE A 548 7.87 7.68 9.30
N SER A 549 8.82 8.56 9.62
CA SER A 549 9.46 9.48 8.65
C SER A 549 10.75 8.87 8.09
N GLN A 550 10.95 8.99 6.78
CA GLN A 550 12.22 8.70 6.09
C GLN A 550 12.76 10.00 5.50
N TYR A 551 14.07 10.22 5.58
CA TYR A 551 14.69 11.43 5.06
C TYR A 551 16.09 11.16 4.52
N GLU A 552 16.41 11.78 3.38
CA GLU A 552 17.77 11.89 2.87
C GLU A 552 17.91 13.22 2.13
N GLN A 553 19.02 13.92 2.36
CA GLN A 553 19.33 15.14 1.62
C GLN A 553 20.59 14.96 0.77
N ALA A 554 20.70 15.79 -0.28
CA ALA A 554 21.91 15.90 -1.05
C ALA A 554 23.11 16.33 -0.16
N ALA A 555 24.32 15.97 -0.61
CA ALA A 555 25.57 16.16 0.14
C ALA A 555 25.61 15.47 1.52
N THR A 556 24.84 14.40 1.73
CA THR A 556 25.04 13.51 2.88
C THR A 556 26.29 12.66 2.65
N GLU A 557 27.25 12.72 3.57
CA GLU A 557 28.46 11.90 3.55
C GLU A 557 28.20 10.61 4.35
N TYR A 558 28.04 9.48 3.64
CA TYR A 558 27.77 8.19 4.26
C TYR A 558 29.05 7.49 4.73
N ILE A 559 28.98 6.97 5.96
CA ILE A 559 29.98 6.12 6.59
C ILE A 559 29.71 4.66 6.26
N CYS A 560 28.44 4.25 6.33
CA CYS A 560 27.98 2.91 5.98
C CYS A 560 26.62 2.99 5.28
N THR A 561 26.51 2.46 4.07
CA THR A 561 25.22 2.29 3.36
C THR A 561 24.74 0.84 3.39
N PHE A 562 25.64 -0.09 3.74
CA PHE A 562 25.51 -1.55 3.64
C PHE A 562 25.30 -2.08 2.20
N MET A 563 25.34 -1.18 1.21
CA MET A 563 25.29 -1.47 -0.22
C MET A 563 26.67 -1.44 -0.87
N GLU A 564 27.69 -0.94 -0.18
CA GLU A 564 29.07 -0.76 -0.67
C GLU A 564 29.76 -2.08 -0.99
N ASP A 565 29.62 -3.11 -0.14
CA ASP A 565 30.25 -4.42 -0.27
C ASP A 565 29.55 -5.47 0.63
N VAL A 566 30.13 -6.66 0.78
CA VAL A 566 29.63 -7.75 1.66
C VAL A 566 30.56 -8.04 2.84
N ASP A 567 31.61 -7.24 3.02
CA ASP A 567 32.61 -7.42 4.08
C ASP A 567 32.15 -6.64 5.32
N LEU A 568 31.66 -7.39 6.32
CA LEU A 568 31.14 -6.82 7.57
C LEU A 568 32.18 -5.99 8.34
N SER A 569 33.47 -6.10 8.01
CA SER A 569 34.54 -5.38 8.71
C SER A 569 34.88 -4.01 8.09
N THR A 570 34.23 -3.62 6.99
CA THR A 570 34.46 -2.35 6.28
C THR A 570 33.19 -1.51 6.21
N GLY A 571 33.31 -0.28 5.70
CA GLY A 571 32.20 0.60 5.39
C GLY A 571 32.46 1.41 4.13
N THR A 572 31.58 2.35 3.84
CA THR A 572 31.58 3.17 2.61
C THR A 572 32.84 4.04 2.48
N ILE A 573 33.34 4.56 3.60
CA ILE A 573 34.59 5.33 3.64
C ILE A 573 35.78 4.40 3.46
N ALA A 574 36.69 4.74 2.54
CA ALA A 574 37.92 3.98 2.34
C ALA A 574 38.73 3.86 3.63
N GLN A 575 39.17 2.64 3.96
CA GLN A 575 39.93 2.31 5.18
C GLN A 575 39.14 2.48 6.49
N SER A 576 37.81 2.59 6.44
CA SER A 576 37.01 2.42 7.64
C SER A 576 37.09 0.98 8.15
N THR A 577 36.90 0.82 9.45
CA THR A 577 36.88 -0.49 10.10
C THR A 577 35.67 -0.60 11.01
N VAL A 578 35.07 -1.79 11.00
CA VAL A 578 33.93 -2.16 11.83
C VAL A 578 34.35 -3.23 12.82
N GLN A 579 33.95 -3.07 14.08
CA GLN A 579 34.20 -4.01 15.16
C GLN A 579 32.94 -4.15 16.03
N THR A 580 32.77 -5.31 16.66
CA THR A 580 31.64 -5.58 17.54
C THR A 580 32.08 -6.22 18.85
N SER A 581 31.26 -6.10 19.87
CA SER A 581 31.39 -6.84 21.13
C SER A 581 30.04 -7.42 21.53
N ASP A 582 30.03 -8.68 21.95
CA ASP A 582 28.92 -9.35 22.65
C ASP A 582 27.51 -9.23 22.00
N LEU A 583 27.45 -9.11 20.68
CA LEU A 583 26.19 -9.17 19.93
C LEU A 583 25.77 -10.63 19.72
N SER A 584 24.47 -10.90 19.87
CA SER A 584 23.88 -12.20 19.51
C SER A 584 23.61 -12.31 18.01
N ILE A 585 23.32 -11.19 17.35
CA ILE A 585 23.13 -11.11 15.89
C ILE A 585 24.00 -9.98 15.32
N TRP A 586 24.76 -10.31 14.27
CA TRP A 586 25.46 -9.34 13.43
C TRP A 586 25.50 -9.85 12.00
N ARG A 587 24.71 -9.22 11.10
CA ARG A 587 24.72 -9.54 9.67
C ARG A 587 24.24 -8.38 8.82
N GLU A 588 24.61 -8.38 7.54
CA GLU A 588 24.12 -7.43 6.54
C GLU A 588 23.39 -8.16 5.41
N GLN A 589 22.15 -7.78 5.15
CA GLN A 589 21.32 -8.47 4.15
C GLN A 589 20.41 -7.52 3.38
N THR A 590 19.93 -7.97 2.21
CA THR A 590 18.90 -7.26 1.45
C THR A 590 17.64 -7.14 2.28
N LEU A 591 17.10 -5.92 2.35
CA LEU A 591 15.84 -5.68 3.02
C LEU A 591 14.70 -5.95 2.03
N PHE A 592 13.72 -6.72 2.47
CA PHE A 592 12.55 -7.06 1.68
C PHE A 592 11.33 -6.32 2.20
N LEU A 593 10.51 -5.87 1.26
CA LEU A 593 9.16 -5.47 1.52
C LEU A 593 8.25 -6.72 1.48
N ASN A 594 7.01 -6.59 1.92
CA ASN A 594 6.01 -7.65 1.75
C ASN A 594 5.80 -8.03 0.30
N TRP A 595 6.03 -7.08 -0.62
CA TRP A 595 5.99 -7.36 -2.05
C TRP A 595 7.18 -6.72 -2.80
N GLY A 596 8.22 -7.54 -3.00
CA GLY A 596 9.45 -7.18 -3.69
C GLY A 596 10.58 -6.78 -2.74
N ASP A 597 11.72 -6.43 -3.29
CA ASP A 597 12.85 -5.88 -2.53
C ASP A 597 12.59 -4.42 -2.13
N TYR A 598 13.25 -3.97 -1.06
CA TYR A 598 13.26 -2.56 -0.60
C TYR A 598 14.25 -1.70 -1.41
N ASN A 599 15.00 -2.29 -2.34
CA ASN A 599 16.11 -1.69 -3.08
C ASN A 599 17.21 -1.11 -2.16
N THR A 600 17.50 -1.80 -1.06
CA THR A 600 18.62 -1.50 -0.16
C THR A 600 19.06 -2.74 0.61
N ARG A 601 20.20 -2.65 1.29
CA ARG A 601 20.69 -3.61 2.28
C ARG A 601 20.77 -2.95 3.64
N ALA A 602 20.63 -3.72 4.71
CA ALA A 602 20.65 -3.19 6.07
C ALA A 602 21.43 -4.11 7.00
N LEU A 603 21.93 -3.51 8.07
CA LEU A 603 22.63 -4.16 9.16
C LEU A 603 21.62 -4.61 10.23
N PHE A 604 21.67 -5.87 10.63
CA PHE A 604 20.89 -6.45 11.71
C PHE A 604 21.79 -6.60 12.93
N LEU A 605 21.41 -5.97 14.04
CA LEU A 605 22.11 -6.02 15.32
C LEU A 605 21.16 -6.55 16.38
N GLY A 606 21.53 -7.63 17.05
CA GLY A 606 20.77 -8.21 18.14
C GLY A 606 21.63 -8.37 19.39
N TRP A 607 21.02 -8.15 20.55
CA TRP A 607 21.69 -8.30 21.85
C TRP A 607 20.73 -8.88 22.90
N ASN A 608 21.31 -9.53 23.90
CA ASN A 608 20.60 -9.97 25.09
C ASN A 608 21.53 -9.93 26.30
N THR A 609 21.39 -8.92 27.15
CA THR A 609 22.21 -8.73 28.35
C THR A 609 21.72 -9.55 29.54
N THR A 610 20.57 -10.21 29.46
CA THR A 610 20.07 -11.08 30.54
C THR A 610 20.82 -12.42 30.60
N GLU A 611 21.40 -12.82 29.46
CA GLU A 611 22.12 -14.09 29.32
C GLU A 611 23.65 -13.93 29.23
N SER A 612 24.17 -12.70 29.24
CA SER A 612 25.62 -12.41 29.16
C SER A 612 26.13 -11.68 30.40
N ASP A 613 27.24 -12.19 30.95
CA ASP A 613 27.88 -11.68 32.18
C ASP A 613 29.23 -10.98 31.93
N THR A 614 29.66 -10.75 30.68
CA THR A 614 31.09 -10.44 30.41
C THR A 614 31.41 -9.11 29.72
N LEU A 615 30.63 -8.64 28.75
CA LEU A 615 30.90 -7.39 28.01
C LEU A 615 29.60 -6.67 27.68
N LEU A 616 29.65 -5.35 27.47
CA LEU A 616 28.50 -4.61 26.95
C LEU A 616 28.38 -4.88 25.44
N PRO A 617 27.19 -5.23 24.93
CA PRO A 617 26.98 -5.41 23.51
C PRO A 617 27.15 -4.08 22.77
N ALA A 618 27.96 -4.06 21.72
CA ALA A 618 28.23 -2.84 20.97
C ALA A 618 28.63 -3.09 19.52
N TYR A 619 28.35 -2.10 18.68
CA TYR A 619 28.77 -2.01 17.29
C TYR A 619 29.57 -0.72 17.09
N HIS A 620 30.79 -0.83 16.57
CA HIS A 620 31.76 0.26 16.45
C HIS A 620 32.16 0.45 14.99
N ILE A 621 32.16 1.70 14.51
CA ILE A 621 32.72 2.07 13.21
C ILE A 621 33.77 3.16 13.43
N SER A 622 34.96 2.99 12.85
CA SER A 622 36.00 4.00 12.86
C SER A 622 36.56 4.27 11.47
N TRP A 623 37.06 5.49 11.23
CA TRP A 623 37.63 5.89 9.94
C TRP A 623 38.86 6.79 10.11
N PRO A 624 39.69 6.98 9.06
CA PRO A 624 40.86 7.84 9.15
C PRO A 624 40.51 9.30 9.48
N ALA A 625 41.38 9.97 10.22
CA ALA A 625 41.23 11.39 10.55
C ALA A 625 41.15 12.28 9.30
N ASN A 626 40.38 13.37 9.38
CA ASN A 626 40.17 14.35 8.29
C ASN A 626 39.50 13.79 7.03
N THR A 627 38.70 12.71 7.16
CA THR A 627 38.01 12.12 6.00
C THR A 627 36.64 12.73 5.75
N LEU A 628 35.93 13.10 6.82
CA LEU A 628 34.59 13.71 6.77
C LEU A 628 34.68 15.19 7.10
N ASN A 629 33.77 15.99 6.54
CA ASN A 629 33.65 17.41 6.84
C ASN A 629 32.58 17.65 7.92
N THR A 630 32.91 17.28 9.16
CA THR A 630 32.04 17.47 10.32
C THR A 630 32.29 18.80 11.03
N GLY A 631 31.33 19.23 11.87
CA GLY A 631 31.43 20.41 12.71
C GLY A 631 30.19 20.54 13.60
N LYS A 632 30.11 21.65 14.35
CA LYS A 632 28.96 21.90 15.27
C LYS A 632 27.62 22.02 14.56
N GLN A 633 27.63 22.43 13.29
CA GLN A 633 26.44 22.52 12.43
C GLN A 633 26.01 21.18 11.82
N SER A 634 26.89 20.16 11.87
CA SER A 634 26.59 18.85 11.29
C SER A 634 25.48 18.14 12.06
N LYS A 635 24.82 17.22 11.37
CA LYS A 635 23.78 16.36 11.93
C LYS A 635 24.17 14.92 11.63
N LEU A 636 24.22 14.09 12.67
CA LEU A 636 24.33 12.64 12.52
C LEU A 636 22.98 12.13 12.01
N ILE A 637 23.00 11.27 11.00
CA ILE A 637 21.82 10.65 10.42
C ILE A 637 22.01 9.13 10.30
N PHE A 638 20.97 8.38 10.61
CA PHE A 638 20.84 6.96 10.29
C PHE A 638 19.37 6.56 10.35
N SER A 639 19.00 5.42 9.77
CA SER A 639 17.63 4.91 9.86
C SER A 639 17.57 3.60 10.64
N LEU A 640 16.54 3.44 11.47
CA LEU A 640 16.30 2.26 12.30
C LEU A 640 14.89 1.69 12.13
N ALA A 641 14.76 0.38 12.27
CA ALA A 641 13.50 -0.29 12.58
C ALA A 641 13.75 -1.38 13.62
N GLU A 642 12.72 -1.75 14.38
CA GLU A 642 12.73 -2.98 15.16
C GLU A 642 12.60 -4.20 14.23
N SER A 643 13.24 -5.30 14.60
CA SER A 643 12.99 -6.63 14.03
C SER A 643 12.28 -7.51 15.07
N THR A 644 11.32 -8.32 14.62
CA THR A 644 10.63 -9.30 15.48
C THR A 644 11.44 -10.59 15.70
N GLU A 645 12.68 -10.65 15.20
CA GLU A 645 13.60 -11.76 15.42
C GLU A 645 14.01 -11.85 16.90
N LYS A 646 14.22 -13.07 17.40
CA LYS A 646 14.70 -13.27 18.77
C LYS A 646 16.21 -13.10 18.82
N ALA A 647 16.69 -12.31 19.78
CA ALA A 647 18.12 -12.04 19.99
C ALA A 647 18.86 -13.20 20.72
N ASN A 648 18.65 -14.44 20.30
CA ASN A 648 19.20 -15.63 20.94
C ASN A 648 20.73 -15.73 20.75
N PRO A 649 21.53 -16.02 21.79
CA PRO A 649 22.97 -16.22 21.65
C PRO A 649 23.34 -17.39 20.72
N PRO A 650 24.44 -17.30 19.95
CA PRO A 650 24.89 -18.39 19.08
C PRO A 650 25.13 -19.70 19.85
N GLY A 651 24.55 -20.80 19.39
CA GLY A 651 24.79 -22.16 19.92
C GLY A 651 23.74 -22.69 20.92
N LYS A 652 22.69 -21.92 21.23
CA LYS A 652 21.43 -22.49 21.73
C LYS A 652 20.59 -22.87 20.51
N ASP A 653 20.76 -24.10 20.00
CA ASP A 653 20.05 -24.57 18.82
C ASP A 653 18.54 -24.30 18.91
N ASP A 654 18.04 -23.79 17.78
CA ASP A 654 16.68 -23.86 17.28
C ASP A 654 16.18 -25.31 17.25
N GLN A 655 15.80 -25.86 18.42
CA GLN A 655 15.03 -27.11 18.48
C GLN A 655 13.53 -26.91 18.28
N GLU A 656 13.06 -25.69 17.99
CA GLU A 656 11.64 -25.46 17.70
C GLU A 656 11.29 -24.75 16.39
N ASN A 657 12.23 -24.19 15.61
CA ASN A 657 11.87 -23.50 14.35
C ASN A 657 12.82 -23.80 13.19
N ASN A 658 12.98 -25.08 12.86
CA ASN A 658 13.56 -25.48 11.57
C ASN A 658 12.50 -26.17 10.70
N GLU A 659 11.42 -25.45 10.43
CA GLU A 659 10.63 -25.64 9.21
C GLU A 659 10.27 -24.25 8.63
N GLY A 660 11.05 -23.82 7.63
CA GLY A 660 10.53 -22.96 6.58
C GLY A 660 11.20 -21.62 6.37
N GLU A 661 12.49 -21.60 6.01
CA GLU A 661 13.05 -20.50 5.20
C GLU A 661 14.33 -20.97 4.49
N ASP A 662 14.17 -21.72 3.40
CA ASP A 662 15.17 -21.80 2.33
C ASP A 662 14.46 -22.02 0.98
N GLU A 663 14.75 -21.10 0.06
CA GLU A 663 14.54 -21.13 -1.40
C GLU A 663 13.11 -21.31 -1.97
N LYS A 664 12.46 -20.20 -2.34
CA LYS A 664 11.38 -20.19 -3.35
C LYS A 664 11.94 -19.85 -4.73
N GLU A 665 12.34 -20.88 -5.47
CA GLU A 665 12.14 -20.91 -6.93
C GLU A 665 10.73 -21.47 -7.26
N ASP A 666 10.21 -21.10 -8.42
CA ASP A 666 8.81 -21.17 -8.88
C ASP A 666 8.09 -22.57 -8.86
N GLU A 667 6.86 -22.59 -8.32
CA GLU A 667 5.64 -23.45 -8.57
C GLU A 667 5.70 -25.02 -8.65
N PRO A 668 4.57 -25.77 -8.48
CA PRO A 668 3.39 -25.63 -7.60
C PRO A 668 3.00 -26.92 -6.82
N ALA A 669 2.25 -26.72 -5.72
CA ALA A 669 1.28 -27.61 -5.02
C ALA A 669 1.43 -29.15 -5.04
N SER A 670 1.60 -29.74 -3.85
CA SER A 670 0.96 -31.00 -3.47
C SER A 670 0.70 -31.11 -1.96
N GLU A 671 -0.51 -31.56 -1.63
CA GLU A 671 -1.05 -31.86 -0.31
C GLU A 671 -0.21 -32.89 0.48
N GLU A 672 -0.02 -32.69 1.78
CA GLU A 672 -0.38 -33.68 2.81
C GLU A 672 -0.38 -33.04 4.22
N ASN A 673 -1.22 -33.59 5.09
CA ASN A 673 -1.62 -33.08 6.39
C ASN A 673 -0.51 -33.27 7.44
N ASP A 674 -0.44 -32.37 8.42
CA ASP A 674 -0.24 -32.77 9.82
C ASP A 674 -0.96 -31.82 10.79
N GLU A 675 -1.58 -32.43 11.80
CA GLU A 675 -2.41 -31.81 12.83
C GLU A 675 -1.50 -31.18 13.91
N ALA A 676 -1.47 -29.85 14.01
CA ALA A 676 -0.83 -29.14 15.14
C ALA A 676 -1.88 -28.68 16.15
N GLU A 677 -1.60 -28.97 17.43
CA GLU A 677 -2.44 -28.72 18.58
C GLU A 677 -2.60 -27.21 18.85
N LEU A 678 -3.84 -26.81 19.17
CA LEU A 678 -4.20 -25.46 19.59
C LEU A 678 -3.72 -25.21 21.03
N GLU A 679 -2.58 -24.54 21.19
CA GLU A 679 -2.28 -23.83 22.43
C GLU A 679 -2.90 -22.42 22.35
N ASN A 680 -3.89 -22.20 23.22
CA ASN A 680 -4.50 -20.90 23.44
C ASN A 680 -3.63 -20.15 24.44
N ASP A 681 -2.77 -19.26 23.97
CA ASP A 681 -2.25 -18.20 24.82
C ASP A 681 -3.29 -17.07 24.87
N HIS A 682 -4.00 -17.05 26.01
CA HIS A 682 -4.68 -15.85 26.47
C HIS A 682 -3.61 -14.85 26.90
N PRO A 683 -3.61 -13.59 26.44
CA PRO A 683 -2.75 -12.58 27.02
C PRO A 683 -3.33 -12.24 28.40
N ASP A 684 -2.57 -12.58 29.45
CA ASP A 684 -2.81 -12.04 30.78
C ASP A 684 -2.66 -10.51 30.72
N GLU A 685 -3.71 -9.81 31.17
CA GLU A 685 -3.72 -8.37 31.40
C GLU A 685 -2.77 -8.03 32.56
N ASP A 686 -1.49 -7.80 32.25
CA ASP A 686 -0.63 -6.97 33.08
C ASP A 686 -0.20 -5.75 32.25
N ASN A 687 -0.52 -4.55 32.75
CA ASN A 687 -0.05 -3.25 32.24
C ASN A 687 1.47 -3.13 32.47
N GLU A 688 2.27 -3.97 31.83
CA GLU A 688 3.67 -3.64 31.57
C GLU A 688 3.67 -2.53 30.52
N LYS A 689 4.23 -1.38 30.88
CA LYS A 689 4.51 -0.34 29.88
C LYS A 689 5.37 -1.01 28.82
N GLU A 690 4.91 -1.03 27.57
CA GLU A 690 5.73 -1.49 26.44
C GLU A 690 7.09 -0.77 26.51
N GLU A 691 8.15 -1.52 26.79
CA GLU A 691 9.49 -0.99 26.89
C GLU A 691 10.02 -0.81 25.46
N PHE A 692 10.06 0.43 24.98
CA PHE A 692 10.63 0.72 23.67
C PHE A 692 12.15 0.53 23.68
N ILE A 693 12.68 0.03 22.56
CA ILE A 693 14.12 -0.11 22.38
C ILE A 693 14.80 1.26 22.42
N ASP A 694 15.76 1.39 23.31
CA ASP A 694 16.67 2.53 23.48
C ASP A 694 18.08 2.00 23.75
N PHE A 695 19.09 2.79 23.38
CA PHE A 695 20.50 2.46 23.55
C PHE A 695 21.35 3.72 23.44
N THR A 696 22.60 3.66 23.92
CA THR A 696 23.50 4.80 23.90
C THR A 696 24.22 4.94 22.55
N ILE A 697 24.20 6.14 21.99
CA ILE A 697 25.04 6.52 20.86
C ILE A 697 26.30 7.18 21.43
N ARG A 698 27.46 6.67 21.01
CA ARG A 698 28.77 7.16 21.42
C ARG A 698 29.54 7.66 20.19
N MET A 699 30.14 8.84 20.28
CA MET A 699 31.09 9.34 19.29
C MET A 699 32.44 9.62 19.95
N ALA A 700 33.52 9.42 19.21
CA ALA A 700 34.85 9.83 19.64
C ALA A 700 35.51 10.74 18.60
N ASP A 701 36.28 11.71 19.10
CA ASP A 701 37.15 12.53 18.27
C ASP A 701 38.56 11.91 18.14
N ILE A 702 39.39 12.49 17.28
CA ILE A 702 40.79 12.05 17.08
C ILE A 702 41.67 12.16 18.34
N ASN A 703 41.25 12.92 19.35
CA ASN A 703 41.96 13.08 20.62
C ASN A 703 41.52 12.03 21.65
N GLY A 704 40.50 11.23 21.34
CA GLY A 704 39.91 10.23 22.22
C GLY A 704 38.91 10.81 23.22
N VAL A 705 38.47 12.05 23.05
CA VAL A 705 37.36 12.62 23.82
C VAL A 705 36.07 12.01 23.31
N VAL A 706 35.17 11.68 24.24
CA VAL A 706 33.95 10.94 23.96
C VAL A 706 32.73 11.81 24.23
N LEU A 707 31.74 11.72 23.33
CA LEU A 707 30.40 12.28 23.46
C LEU A 707 29.39 11.14 23.48
N GLU A 708 28.49 11.13 24.46
CA GLU A 708 27.45 10.10 24.63
C GLU A 708 26.07 10.71 24.83
N PHE A 709 25.06 10.10 24.22
CA PHE A 709 23.66 10.44 24.43
C PHE A 709 22.76 9.25 24.06
N PRO A 710 21.59 9.09 24.70
CA PRO A 710 20.67 8.02 24.36
C PRO A 710 19.99 8.27 23.01
N LEU A 711 19.59 7.20 22.32
CA LEU A 711 18.75 7.28 21.11
C LEU A 711 17.45 8.05 21.41
N SER A 712 16.89 7.88 22.60
CA SER A 712 15.71 8.63 23.10
C SER A 712 15.89 10.13 23.23
N SER A 713 17.10 10.68 23.06
CA SER A 713 17.29 12.13 22.84
C SER A 713 16.61 12.63 21.55
N PHE A 714 16.40 11.72 20.58
CA PHE A 714 15.46 11.91 19.49
C PHE A 714 14.15 11.19 19.80
N ALA A 715 14.15 9.85 19.85
CA ALA A 715 13.02 8.98 20.19
C ALA A 715 13.52 7.55 20.43
N PRO A 716 12.84 6.72 21.23
CA PRO A 716 13.02 5.27 21.17
C PRO A 716 12.58 4.71 19.81
N VAL A 717 12.95 3.46 19.51
CA VAL A 717 12.52 2.78 18.27
C VAL A 717 11.02 2.45 18.35
N GLN A 718 10.26 2.83 17.32
CA GLN A 718 8.86 2.45 17.19
C GLN A 718 8.74 0.93 16.99
N PRO A 719 7.93 0.23 17.81
CA PRO A 719 7.68 -1.19 17.60
C PRO A 719 7.08 -1.49 16.23
N THR A 720 7.33 -2.70 15.75
CA THR A 720 6.84 -3.18 14.46
C THR A 720 5.32 -3.04 14.39
N LEU A 721 4.85 -2.26 13.41
CA LEU A 721 3.42 -1.96 13.24
C LEU A 721 2.67 -3.19 12.69
N LYS A 722 1.95 -3.90 13.56
CA LYS A 722 1.11 -5.06 13.21
C LYS A 722 -0.29 -4.63 12.80
N ARG A 723 -0.73 -5.04 11.62
CA ARG A 723 -1.95 -4.60 10.92
C ARG A 723 -2.90 -5.77 10.71
N GLU A 724 -4.18 -5.52 10.98
CA GLU A 724 -5.26 -6.47 10.75
C GLU A 724 -6.22 -5.95 9.67
N PHE A 725 -5.92 -6.21 8.40
CA PHE A 725 -6.73 -5.77 7.27
C PHE A 725 -8.16 -6.35 7.28
N THR A 726 -8.36 -7.57 7.78
CA THR A 726 -9.66 -8.25 7.72
C THR A 726 -10.38 -8.30 9.07
N LYS A 727 -11.71 -8.40 9.06
CA LYS A 727 -12.53 -8.54 10.29
C LYS A 727 -12.25 -9.83 11.08
N LEU A 728 -11.57 -10.79 10.46
CA LEU A 728 -11.24 -12.09 11.01
C LEU A 728 -9.80 -12.42 10.57
N PRO A 729 -8.80 -12.36 11.46
CA PRO A 729 -7.38 -12.41 11.09
C PRO A 729 -7.01 -13.57 10.14
N PHE A 730 -7.54 -14.78 10.37
CA PHE A 730 -7.27 -15.94 9.51
C PHE A 730 -7.73 -15.79 8.04
N MET A 731 -8.54 -14.78 7.71
CA MET A 731 -8.98 -14.47 6.34
C MET A 731 -8.02 -13.55 5.58
N GLN A 732 -7.08 -12.91 6.28
CA GLN A 732 -6.12 -11.99 5.71
C GLN A 732 -5.06 -12.75 4.91
N ASN A 733 -4.81 -12.31 3.67
CA ASN A 733 -3.76 -12.85 2.82
C ASN A 733 -2.53 -11.93 2.74
N GLN A 734 -2.65 -10.71 3.25
CA GLN A 734 -1.57 -9.75 3.39
C GLN A 734 -0.70 -10.07 4.60
N SER A 735 0.58 -9.70 4.52
CA SER A 735 1.45 -9.74 5.70
C SER A 735 0.92 -8.83 6.81
N GLU A 736 1.04 -9.30 8.04
CA GLU A 736 0.58 -8.60 9.23
C GLU A 736 1.47 -7.40 9.54
N SER A 737 2.75 -7.41 9.16
CA SER A 737 3.66 -6.30 9.39
C SER A 737 4.55 -6.05 8.18
N GLU A 738 5.35 -5.00 8.22
CA GLU A 738 6.39 -4.72 7.24
C GLU A 738 7.50 -3.96 7.97
N THR A 739 8.75 -4.24 7.62
CA THR A 739 9.87 -3.46 8.16
C THR A 739 9.88 -2.09 7.50
N ILE A 740 9.58 -1.05 8.29
CA ILE A 740 9.58 0.34 7.87
C ILE A 740 10.64 1.08 8.68
N LEU A 741 11.71 1.51 8.00
CA LEU A 741 12.79 2.26 8.64
C LEU A 741 12.34 3.68 8.98
N GLN A 742 12.66 4.15 10.17
CA GLN A 742 12.54 5.54 10.61
C GLN A 742 13.90 6.21 10.56
N THR A 743 13.99 7.40 9.99
CA THR A 743 15.22 8.20 10.03
C THR A 743 15.34 8.94 11.36
N PHE A 744 16.51 8.84 11.98
CA PHE A 744 16.92 9.52 13.20
C PHE A 744 17.97 10.58 12.85
N ILE A 745 17.79 11.80 13.34
CA ILE A 745 18.68 12.93 13.06
C ILE A 745 19.05 13.61 14.37
N PHE A 746 20.35 13.70 14.63
CA PHE A 746 20.91 14.32 15.84
C PHE A 746 21.75 15.55 15.46
N PRO A 747 21.23 16.77 15.62
CA PRO A 747 22.01 18.00 15.42
C PRO A 747 23.14 18.09 16.46
N LEU A 748 24.39 18.03 16.01
CA LEU A 748 25.54 17.96 16.93
C LEU A 748 25.70 19.23 17.78
N GLY A 749 25.24 20.37 17.26
CA GLY A 749 25.25 21.65 17.96
C GLY A 749 24.46 21.64 19.28
N HIS A 750 23.48 20.75 19.45
CA HIS A 750 22.74 20.60 20.70
C HIS A 750 23.62 20.07 21.85
N PHE A 751 24.69 19.35 21.55
CA PHE A 751 25.59 18.76 22.56
C PHE A 751 26.84 19.61 22.81
N ALA A 752 27.08 20.64 22.00
CA ALA A 752 28.33 21.38 21.97
C ALA A 752 28.60 22.23 23.22
N ASP A 753 27.55 22.74 23.87
CA ASP A 753 27.69 23.55 25.08
C ASP A 753 28.02 22.70 26.31
N ASP A 754 27.48 21.48 26.39
CA ASP A 754 27.74 20.53 27.48
C ASP A 754 29.06 19.76 27.30
N HIS A 755 29.62 19.74 26.09
CA HIS A 755 30.86 19.02 25.74
C HIS A 755 31.89 19.95 25.06
N PRO A 756 32.41 20.97 25.75
CA PRO A 756 33.29 21.98 25.16
C PRO A 756 34.65 21.43 24.72
N ASP A 757 35.07 20.29 25.29
CA ASP A 757 36.36 19.65 25.01
C ASP A 757 36.30 18.66 23.83
N PHE A 758 35.10 18.35 23.31
CA PHE A 758 34.91 17.43 22.17
C PHE A 758 35.17 18.17 20.84
N ASP A 759 36.05 17.63 20.01
CA ASP A 759 36.37 18.20 18.71
C ASP A 759 35.38 17.74 17.61
N PHE A 760 34.32 18.53 17.42
CA PHE A 760 33.30 18.31 16.40
C PHE A 760 33.81 18.34 14.96
N GLU A 761 34.98 18.93 14.70
CA GLU A 761 35.57 18.99 13.34
C GLU A 761 36.34 17.71 13.00
N ASN A 762 36.69 16.90 14.00
CA ASN A 762 37.56 15.74 13.83
C ASN A 762 36.97 14.48 14.49
N ILE A 763 35.71 14.17 14.16
CA ILE A 763 35.06 12.92 14.57
C ILE A 763 35.63 11.76 13.75
N ASN A 764 36.02 10.67 14.41
CA ASN A 764 36.62 9.51 13.74
C ASN A 764 36.02 8.15 14.15
N CYS A 765 35.04 8.15 15.05
CA CYS A 765 34.38 6.95 15.51
C CYS A 765 32.91 7.21 15.91
N ILE A 766 32.02 6.30 15.54
CA ILE A 766 30.66 6.17 16.06
C ILE A 766 30.50 4.76 16.65
N SER A 767 29.73 4.64 17.72
CA SER A 767 29.35 3.36 18.29
C SER A 767 27.90 3.36 18.75
N PHE A 768 27.23 2.23 18.57
CA PHE A 768 25.95 1.92 19.21
C PHE A 768 26.25 0.98 20.38
N ILE A 769 25.92 1.41 21.59
CA ILE A 769 26.17 0.69 22.83
C ILE A 769 24.81 0.26 23.39
N PHE A 770 24.53 -1.04 23.43
CA PHE A 770 23.23 -1.58 23.82
C PHE A 770 23.19 -1.81 25.34
N ASP A 771 23.06 -0.73 26.10
CA ASP A 771 23.16 -0.70 27.57
C ASP A 771 21.88 -0.25 28.30
N ILE A 772 20.86 0.22 27.57
CA ILE A 772 19.60 0.73 28.13
C ILE A 772 18.54 -0.37 28.14
N THR A 773 18.07 -0.80 26.97
CA THR A 773 17.13 -1.93 26.85
C THR A 773 17.88 -3.26 26.94
N GLN A 774 17.36 -4.23 27.72
CA GLN A 774 18.09 -5.46 28.03
C GLN A 774 18.24 -6.42 26.84
N GLU A 775 17.26 -6.46 25.96
CA GLU A 775 17.29 -7.28 24.76
C GLU A 775 16.54 -6.62 23.61
N GLY A 776 16.93 -6.95 22.39
CA GLY A 776 16.28 -6.41 21.19
C GLY A 776 17.02 -6.77 19.92
N VAL A 777 16.35 -6.58 18.79
CA VAL A 777 16.97 -6.65 17.47
C VAL A 777 16.58 -5.40 16.68
N VAL A 778 17.58 -4.67 16.20
CA VAL A 778 17.40 -3.48 15.37
C VAL A 778 17.98 -3.68 13.98
N ILE A 779 17.33 -3.06 13.02
CA ILE A 779 17.73 -2.99 11.63
C ILE A 779 18.22 -1.57 11.36
N VAL A 780 19.48 -1.41 10.96
CA VAL A 780 20.14 -0.12 10.73
C VAL A 780 20.44 0.08 9.25
N ASN A 781 20.23 1.29 8.76
CA ASN A 781 20.52 1.67 7.39
C ASN A 781 21.11 3.10 7.30
N ASN A 782 22.00 3.34 6.33
CA ASN A 782 22.49 4.66 5.93
C ASN A 782 23.03 5.54 7.08
N ILE A 783 24.14 5.13 7.69
CA ILE A 783 24.82 5.90 8.74
C ILE A 783 25.69 6.97 8.08
N GLY A 784 25.52 8.24 8.44
CA GLY A 784 26.30 9.33 7.84
C GLY A 784 26.15 10.67 8.55
N PHE A 785 26.70 11.70 7.92
CA PHE A 785 26.61 13.08 8.37
C PHE A 785 26.19 14.01 7.23
N PHE A 786 25.50 15.09 7.58
CA PHE A 786 25.26 16.20 6.67
C PHE A 786 25.28 17.53 7.41
N ASN A 787 25.48 18.62 6.67
CA ASN A 787 25.54 19.99 7.21
C ASN A 787 24.22 20.74 7.02
#